data_AF-A0A931YFD3-F1
#
_entry.id   AF-A0A931YFD3-F1
#
_cell.length_a   1.000
_cell.length_b   1.000
_cell.length_c   1.000
_cell.angle_alpha   90.00
_cell.angle_beta   90.00
_cell.angle_gamma   90.00
#
_symmetry.space_group_name_H-M   'P 1'
#
loop_
_entity.id
_entity.type
_entity.pdbx_description
1 polymer ?
#
loop_
_entity_poly.entity_id
_entity_poly.type
_entity_poly.pdbx_seq_one_letter_code
_entity_poly.pdbx_strand_id
1 'polypeptide(L)'
;MRVTRRGFLQALGGTAGAAAVARERLGRADQAAQDLERWATPKETLVRSICQQCPGGCGLVVRTLDGQVAGIGGDPLHPVNRGALCPKAFGGLQLLYDPNRLKGPMVRDGERGRFRPIPWDEALALLTKQLAELRTKGLSHTVAILGGQYRGYRDTLWRRFAEAYGTPNYVRVRCLQPERAALAHQLMQGVTTPLAYDLAEARCILSFGVGLLESWHGSVHGSLAFAGLRGAGDRPRGRLIQVDPRRSHTGAKADRWIPIVPGTDGILALGIANALIRENLYDKAFVEEHTFGFEDWVDQRGESHVGFKTLVIREYGLLTVSAATGVPVRTILEIARELATTKPAVILGERGPAFGSADLHTRMAIHSLNALVGNLGIRGGLLMPGELPLSPLPPVHRDEASRHGLTHPRVDGAGRGEYLLVTDASQALPERILSADPYPINALFLFATNPLASHPAKEAFASAFGRVPFIVSFSPFLDESSARADLILPDHTYLERWQDDQVTHLGGFTCFSLARPAAEPLHQTRNTADVVLDISKALGGSVAESLPWKRFDDLLRHGARGLYEAGRGYVISTPARESLRRILERQGYWAPEFKSFDEFWNALLTWGAWWDRTGPPASPNALLGTQSGKFEFHSTLLKQRIEAAVKEDGPSSPLVSTLGGSKRADLLYLPAVAIPSVREPGAFPLRLNTYRLVTRPGGGGRNQPWLLEQPAVHVRASWEGWVEIHPETAASLGVRDGDGVWVESAKGRIRLRAKLYAGTRPDVVHIPLFGGDGPNPNDLIGNERDAFRGFGLLNTTRVRVAKA
;
A
#
# COMPACT_ATOMS: atom_id res chain seq x y z
N MET A 1 -47.28 55.57 -38.40
CA MET A 1 -47.60 54.46 -37.46
C MET A 1 -47.89 55.05 -36.08
N ARG A 2 -49.10 54.83 -35.53
CA ARG A 2 -49.46 55.26 -34.16
C ARG A 2 -48.78 54.32 -33.15
N VAL A 3 -47.84 54.83 -32.36
CA VAL A 3 -47.25 54.08 -31.23
C VAL A 3 -48.30 54.02 -30.12
N THR A 4 -48.87 52.85 -29.88
CA THR A 4 -49.79 52.63 -28.76
C THR A 4 -49.00 52.49 -27.45
N ARG A 5 -49.58 52.90 -26.32
CA ARG A 5 -48.98 52.74 -24.97
C ARG A 5 -48.50 51.30 -24.70
N ARG A 6 -49.16 50.29 -25.31
CA ARG A 6 -48.79 48.87 -25.21
C ARG A 6 -47.52 48.55 -26.02
N GLY A 7 -47.32 49.15 -27.19
CA GLY A 7 -46.11 49.00 -28.00
C GLY A 7 -44.87 49.68 -27.39
N PHE A 8 -45.05 50.78 -26.67
CA PHE A 8 -43.97 51.45 -25.93
C PHE A 8 -43.50 50.63 -24.71
N LEU A 9 -44.42 50.00 -23.96
CA LEU A 9 -44.08 49.13 -22.83
C LEU A 9 -43.45 47.78 -23.27
N GLN A 10 -43.83 47.25 -24.44
CA GLN A 10 -43.17 46.07 -25.02
C GLN A 10 -41.74 46.39 -25.53
N ALA A 11 -41.52 47.57 -26.08
CA ALA A 11 -40.18 48.05 -26.45
C ALA A 11 -39.29 48.29 -25.21
N LEU A 12 -39.86 48.82 -24.12
CA LEU A 12 -39.16 48.98 -22.83
C LEU A 12 -38.81 47.63 -22.17
N GLY A 13 -39.71 46.65 -22.23
CA GLY A 13 -39.43 45.27 -21.79
C GLY A 13 -38.33 44.59 -22.60
N GLY A 14 -38.27 44.86 -23.92
CA GLY A 14 -37.19 44.42 -24.80
C GLY A 14 -35.85 45.10 -24.51
N THR A 15 -35.84 46.39 -24.12
CA THR A 15 -34.61 47.09 -23.74
C THR A 15 -34.02 46.63 -22.42
N ALA A 16 -34.83 46.21 -21.44
CA ALA A 16 -34.31 45.64 -20.19
C ALA A 16 -33.67 44.25 -20.41
N GLY A 17 -34.28 43.41 -21.25
CA GLY A 17 -33.71 42.11 -21.64
C GLY A 17 -32.45 42.25 -22.50
N ALA A 18 -32.44 43.17 -23.46
CA ALA A 18 -31.26 43.46 -24.27
C ALA A 18 -30.13 44.09 -23.44
N ALA A 19 -30.45 44.98 -22.49
CA ALA A 19 -29.48 45.54 -21.55
C ALA A 19 -28.95 44.49 -20.57
N ALA A 20 -29.77 43.56 -20.10
CA ALA A 20 -29.33 42.46 -19.24
C ALA A 20 -28.41 41.49 -19.99
N VAL A 21 -28.77 41.11 -21.23
CA VAL A 21 -27.93 40.26 -22.09
C VAL A 21 -26.64 40.98 -22.51
N ALA A 22 -26.71 42.28 -22.81
CA ALA A 22 -25.52 43.08 -23.11
C ALA A 22 -24.62 43.24 -21.87
N ARG A 23 -25.19 43.45 -20.69
CA ARG A 23 -24.46 43.55 -19.41
C ARG A 23 -23.87 42.21 -18.98
N GLU A 24 -24.55 41.10 -19.25
CA GLU A 24 -24.01 39.75 -19.07
C GLU A 24 -22.89 39.44 -20.07
N ARG A 25 -23.05 39.82 -21.35
CA ARG A 25 -22.00 39.66 -22.37
C ARG A 25 -20.79 40.57 -22.14
N LEU A 26 -21.01 41.81 -21.73
CA LEU A 26 -19.95 42.75 -21.33
C LEU A 26 -19.26 42.26 -20.05
N GLY A 27 -20.02 41.77 -19.05
CA GLY A 27 -19.45 41.15 -17.86
C GLY A 27 -18.63 39.89 -18.18
N ARG A 28 -19.06 39.06 -19.14
CA ARG A 28 -18.27 37.92 -19.64
C ARG A 28 -17.06 38.35 -20.46
N ALA A 29 -17.14 39.44 -21.21
CA ALA A 29 -16.03 39.99 -21.97
C ALA A 29 -14.99 40.65 -21.05
N ASP A 30 -15.42 41.37 -20.03
CA ASP A 30 -14.56 41.90 -18.96
C ASP A 30 -13.93 40.78 -18.15
N GLN A 31 -14.68 39.74 -17.80
CA GLN A 31 -14.12 38.54 -17.16
C GLN A 31 -13.09 37.86 -18.07
N ALA A 32 -13.38 37.71 -19.36
CA ALA A 32 -12.45 37.13 -20.33
C ALA A 32 -11.22 38.01 -20.56
N ALA A 33 -11.36 39.34 -20.53
CA ALA A 33 -10.25 40.29 -20.63
C ALA A 33 -9.39 40.26 -19.36
N GLN A 34 -10.00 40.22 -18.18
CA GLN A 34 -9.30 40.03 -16.90
C GLN A 34 -8.61 38.67 -16.83
N ASP A 35 -9.24 37.61 -17.34
CA ASP A 35 -8.62 36.31 -17.46
C ASP A 35 -7.43 36.38 -18.44
N LEU A 36 -7.59 37.01 -19.61
CA LEU A 36 -6.51 37.21 -20.59
C LEU A 36 -5.34 38.01 -20.02
N GLU A 37 -5.58 39.09 -19.27
CA GLU A 37 -4.54 39.86 -18.57
C GLU A 37 -3.87 39.03 -17.47
N ARG A 38 -4.66 38.26 -16.70
CA ARG A 38 -4.14 37.35 -15.69
C ARG A 38 -3.25 36.27 -16.31
N TRP A 39 -3.64 35.71 -17.45
CA TRP A 39 -2.83 34.74 -18.20
C TRP A 39 -1.62 35.38 -18.89
N ALA A 40 -1.61 36.70 -19.12
CA ALA A 40 -0.51 37.40 -19.76
C ALA A 40 0.74 37.50 -18.86
N THR A 41 0.57 37.72 -17.54
CA THR A 41 1.67 37.78 -16.56
C THR A 41 1.29 37.26 -15.17
N PRO A 42 0.91 35.98 -15.02
CA PRO A 42 0.54 35.44 -13.72
C PRO A 42 1.74 35.41 -12.78
N LYS A 43 1.52 35.64 -11.47
CA LYS A 43 2.57 35.45 -10.48
C LYS A 43 2.81 33.96 -10.28
N GLU A 44 3.93 33.48 -10.82
CA GLU A 44 4.37 32.10 -10.63
C GLU A 44 4.97 31.90 -9.24
N THR A 45 4.57 30.82 -8.55
CA THR A 45 5.23 30.36 -7.33
C THR A 45 5.41 28.85 -7.37
N LEU A 46 6.58 28.38 -6.91
CA LEU A 46 6.88 26.96 -6.83
C LEU A 46 6.77 26.51 -5.37
N VAL A 47 5.87 25.56 -5.11
CA VAL A 47 5.61 25.02 -3.77
C VAL A 47 6.05 23.57 -3.71
N ARG A 48 6.82 23.21 -2.69
CA ARG A 48 7.19 21.81 -2.45
C ARG A 48 6.02 21.04 -1.83
N SER A 49 5.77 19.85 -2.35
CA SER A 49 4.68 18.97 -1.91
C SER A 49 5.06 17.49 -2.07
N ILE A 50 4.14 16.58 -1.75
CA ILE A 50 4.37 15.13 -1.76
C ILE A 50 3.23 14.44 -2.49
N CYS A 51 3.53 13.51 -3.39
CA CYS A 51 2.52 12.73 -4.10
C CYS A 51 1.93 11.64 -3.19
N GLN A 52 0.60 11.62 -3.07
CA GLN A 52 -0.14 10.64 -2.26
C GLN A 52 -1.01 9.67 -3.09
N GLN A 53 -0.72 9.51 -4.39
CA GLN A 53 -1.48 8.57 -5.24
C GLN A 53 -1.04 7.10 -5.11
N CYS A 54 0.10 6.85 -4.45
CA CYS A 54 0.62 5.53 -4.13
C CYS A 54 1.61 5.65 -2.94
N PRO A 55 2.07 4.54 -2.33
CA PRO A 55 2.93 4.60 -1.15
C PRO A 55 4.39 4.98 -1.45
N GLY A 56 4.69 5.48 -2.66
CA GLY A 56 6.04 5.80 -3.09
C GLY A 56 6.66 7.03 -2.43
N GLY A 57 5.86 8.02 -2.00
CA GLY A 57 6.37 9.25 -1.38
C GLY A 57 7.26 10.11 -2.27
N CYS A 58 6.89 10.27 -3.54
CA CYS A 58 7.66 11.12 -4.47
C CYS A 58 7.49 12.60 -4.10
N GLY A 59 8.59 13.33 -4.04
CA GLY A 59 8.60 14.78 -3.83
C GLY A 59 8.19 15.52 -5.10
N LEU A 60 7.39 16.56 -4.92
CA LEU A 60 6.80 17.35 -5.99
C LEU A 60 7.23 18.81 -5.92
N VAL A 61 7.33 19.42 -7.10
CA VAL A 61 7.31 20.86 -7.30
C VAL A 61 5.97 21.22 -7.91
N VAL A 62 5.10 21.83 -7.12
CA VAL A 62 3.79 22.28 -7.57
C VAL A 62 3.93 23.72 -8.03
N ARG A 63 3.64 23.96 -9.31
CA ARG A 63 3.62 25.30 -9.88
C ARG A 63 2.25 25.92 -9.67
N THR A 64 2.21 27.08 -9.06
CA THR A 64 0.99 27.88 -8.90
C THR A 64 1.08 29.17 -9.71
N LEU A 65 -0.05 29.58 -10.27
CA LEU A 65 -0.24 30.84 -10.98
C LEU A 65 -1.35 31.60 -10.24
N ASP A 66 -0.99 32.71 -9.58
CA ASP A 66 -1.89 33.48 -8.71
C ASP A 66 -2.64 32.60 -7.69
N GLY A 67 -1.89 31.69 -7.04
CA GLY A 67 -2.41 30.77 -6.03
C GLY A 67 -3.18 29.54 -6.56
N GLN A 68 -3.45 29.46 -7.86
CA GLN A 68 -4.07 28.28 -8.48
C GLN A 68 -3.01 27.31 -8.98
N VAL A 69 -3.19 26.01 -8.76
CA VAL A 69 -2.24 24.98 -9.21
C VAL A 69 -2.32 24.84 -10.73
N ALA A 70 -1.25 25.17 -11.44
CA ALA A 70 -1.15 25.08 -12.89
C ALA A 70 -0.32 23.88 -13.37
N GLY A 71 0.47 23.27 -12.50
CA GLY A 71 1.35 22.17 -12.90
C GLY A 71 1.98 21.42 -11.75
N ILE A 72 2.38 20.18 -12.02
CA ILE A 72 3.10 19.31 -11.08
C ILE A 72 4.34 18.77 -11.78
N GLY A 73 5.51 19.05 -11.22
CA GLY A 73 6.80 18.46 -11.60
C GLY A 73 7.39 17.64 -10.45
N GLY A 74 8.37 16.79 -10.74
CA GLY A 74 9.13 16.10 -9.71
C GLY A 74 10.20 17.01 -9.13
N ASP A 75 10.46 16.92 -7.83
CA ASP A 75 11.56 17.67 -7.22
C ASP A 75 12.91 17.00 -7.53
N PRO A 76 13.82 17.68 -8.29
CA PRO A 76 15.14 17.14 -8.63
C PRO A 76 15.99 16.81 -7.40
N LEU A 77 15.76 17.51 -6.29
CA LEU A 77 16.53 17.35 -5.05
C LEU A 77 15.98 16.24 -4.14
N HIS A 78 14.75 15.77 -4.39
CA HIS A 78 14.12 14.80 -3.51
C HIS A 78 14.69 13.39 -3.71
N PRO A 79 15.12 12.68 -2.65
CA PRO A 79 15.94 11.48 -2.79
C PRO A 79 15.20 10.28 -3.40
N VAL A 80 13.89 10.21 -3.18
CA VAL A 80 13.04 9.11 -3.67
C VAL A 80 12.97 9.09 -5.20
N ASN A 81 12.80 10.25 -5.83
CA ASN A 81 12.41 10.35 -7.23
C ASN A 81 13.33 11.22 -8.09
N ARG A 82 14.22 12.03 -7.51
CA ARG A 82 15.27 12.78 -8.22
C ARG A 82 14.74 13.50 -9.48
N GLY A 83 13.59 14.15 -9.35
CA GLY A 83 12.92 14.87 -10.44
C GLY A 83 12.01 14.03 -11.34
N ALA A 84 12.14 12.71 -11.33
CA ALA A 84 11.28 11.82 -12.11
C ALA A 84 9.88 11.70 -11.47
N LEU A 85 8.88 11.42 -12.31
CA LEU A 85 7.50 11.14 -11.89
C LEU A 85 6.90 10.01 -12.72
N CYS A 86 5.96 9.28 -12.12
CA CYS A 86 5.08 8.36 -12.85
C CYS A 86 3.80 9.08 -13.29
N PRO A 87 3.01 8.50 -14.22
CA PRO A 87 1.75 9.09 -14.69
C PRO A 87 0.80 9.58 -13.59
N LYS A 88 0.67 8.81 -12.50
CA LYS A 88 -0.26 9.10 -11.40
C LYS A 88 -0.02 10.48 -10.79
N ALA A 89 1.22 10.96 -10.75
CA ALA A 89 1.53 12.27 -10.18
C ALA A 89 0.82 13.40 -10.94
N PHE A 90 0.75 13.31 -12.27
CA PHE A 90 0.05 14.30 -13.11
C PHE A 90 -1.48 14.23 -12.94
N GLY A 91 -2.01 13.04 -12.66
CA GLY A 91 -3.41 12.86 -12.25
C GLY A 91 -3.77 13.59 -10.95
N GLY A 92 -2.80 14.12 -10.20
CA GLY A 92 -3.03 14.98 -9.04
C GLY A 92 -3.83 16.23 -9.36
N LEU A 93 -3.61 16.82 -10.53
CA LEU A 93 -4.39 17.98 -11.01
C LEU A 93 -5.86 17.61 -11.20
N GLN A 94 -6.11 16.42 -11.75
CA GLN A 94 -7.47 15.93 -11.95
C GLN A 94 -8.18 15.66 -10.61
N LEU A 95 -7.47 15.23 -9.57
CA LEU A 95 -8.08 15.09 -8.24
C LEU A 95 -8.43 16.43 -7.61
N LEU A 96 -7.57 17.44 -7.75
CA LEU A 96 -7.81 18.78 -7.18
C LEU A 96 -9.04 19.44 -7.82
N TYR A 97 -9.10 19.40 -9.15
CA TYR A 97 -10.12 20.07 -9.96
C TYR A 97 -11.25 19.14 -10.42
N ASP A 98 -11.42 17.98 -9.77
CA ASP A 98 -12.52 17.06 -10.12
C ASP A 98 -13.87 17.75 -9.82
N PRO A 99 -14.77 17.85 -10.82
CA PRO A 99 -16.07 18.51 -10.64
C PRO A 99 -17.01 17.79 -9.66
N ASN A 100 -16.76 16.51 -9.37
CA ASN A 100 -17.57 15.67 -8.48
C ASN A 100 -17.10 15.72 -7.02
N ARG A 101 -16.15 16.57 -6.67
CA ARG A 101 -15.74 16.77 -5.27
C ARG A 101 -16.90 17.30 -4.44
N LEU A 102 -16.99 16.79 -3.21
CA LEU A 102 -17.90 17.32 -2.21
C LEU A 102 -17.47 18.73 -1.81
N LYS A 103 -18.44 19.65 -1.78
CA LYS A 103 -18.19 21.08 -1.53
C LYS A 103 -18.16 21.46 -0.04
N GLY A 104 -18.61 20.57 0.83
CA GLY A 104 -18.70 20.76 2.27
C GLY A 104 -19.37 19.56 2.97
N PRO A 105 -19.57 19.63 4.29
CA PRO A 105 -20.19 18.54 5.07
C PRO A 105 -21.60 18.23 4.60
N MET A 106 -21.93 16.94 4.63
CA MET A 106 -23.23 16.43 4.21
C MET A 106 -23.77 15.48 5.27
N VAL A 107 -25.06 15.54 5.56
CA VAL A 107 -25.74 14.61 6.48
C VAL A 107 -26.85 13.88 5.76
N ARG A 108 -27.11 12.62 6.15
CA ARG A 108 -28.20 11.81 5.61
C ARG A 108 -29.54 12.54 5.77
N ASP A 109 -30.33 12.52 4.70
CA ASP A 109 -31.67 13.10 4.66
C ASP A 109 -32.71 12.04 4.28
N GLY A 110 -33.30 11.43 5.31
CA GLY A 110 -34.22 10.29 5.14
C GLY A 110 -33.51 8.99 4.80
N GLU A 111 -33.83 8.41 3.64
CA GLU A 111 -33.26 7.15 3.18
C GLU A 111 -31.74 7.25 2.95
N ARG A 112 -31.00 6.20 3.33
CA ARG A 112 -29.54 6.18 3.17
C ARG A 112 -29.15 6.30 1.69
N GLY A 113 -28.25 7.24 1.41
CA GLY A 113 -27.85 7.63 0.05
C GLY A 113 -28.40 8.99 -0.39
N ARG A 114 -29.37 9.55 0.33
CA ARG A 114 -29.80 10.95 0.17
C ARG A 114 -29.11 11.82 1.21
N PHE A 115 -28.67 13.00 0.79
CA PHE A 115 -27.88 13.90 1.63
C PHE A 115 -28.32 15.34 1.48
N ARG A 116 -28.25 16.08 2.59
CA ARG A 116 -28.38 17.54 2.63
C ARG A 116 -27.08 18.17 3.15
N PRO A 117 -26.68 19.34 2.64
CA PRO A 117 -25.52 20.06 3.16
C PRO A 117 -25.79 20.59 4.57
N ILE A 118 -24.76 20.61 5.41
CA ILE A 118 -24.77 21.24 6.74
C ILE A 118 -23.49 22.03 7.00
N PRO A 119 -23.52 23.07 7.85
CA PRO A 119 -22.31 23.75 8.31
C PRO A 119 -21.38 22.83 9.09
N TRP A 120 -20.08 23.15 9.10
CA TRP A 120 -19.07 22.39 9.85
C TRP A 120 -19.34 22.31 11.34
N ASP A 121 -19.80 23.40 11.96
CA ASP A 121 -20.06 23.42 13.40
C ASP A 121 -21.20 22.46 13.80
N GLU A 122 -22.27 22.41 12.98
CA GLU A 122 -23.37 21.44 13.15
C GLU A 122 -22.85 20.00 12.96
N ALA A 123 -22.01 19.77 11.95
CA ALA A 123 -21.45 18.46 11.65
C ALA A 123 -20.54 17.94 12.78
N LEU A 124 -19.68 18.81 13.33
CA LEU A 124 -18.79 18.47 14.44
C LEU A 124 -19.58 18.25 15.73
N ALA A 125 -20.60 19.08 16.00
CA ALA A 125 -21.46 18.91 17.16
C ALA A 125 -22.21 17.57 17.10
N LEU A 126 -22.75 17.20 15.93
CA LEU A 126 -23.42 15.92 15.71
C LEU A 126 -22.48 14.74 15.99
N LEU A 127 -21.28 14.76 15.40
CA LEU A 127 -20.29 13.71 15.58
C LEU A 127 -19.82 13.58 17.03
N THR A 128 -19.48 14.70 17.66
CA THR A 128 -19.01 14.75 19.05
C THR A 128 -20.08 14.24 20.00
N LYS A 129 -21.34 14.66 19.81
CA LYS A 129 -22.47 14.18 20.60
C LYS A 129 -22.61 12.66 20.54
N GLN A 130 -22.58 12.08 19.33
CA GLN A 130 -22.68 10.63 19.16
C GLN A 130 -21.53 9.88 19.85
N LEU A 131 -20.30 10.36 19.70
CA LEU A 131 -19.13 9.76 20.34
C LEU A 131 -19.16 9.88 21.87
N ALA A 132 -19.58 11.03 22.40
CA ALA A 132 -19.72 11.25 23.83
C ALA A 132 -20.78 10.32 24.43
N GLU A 133 -21.94 10.19 23.78
CA GLU A 133 -23.02 9.29 24.22
C GLU A 133 -22.56 7.82 24.27
N LEU A 134 -21.84 7.34 23.25
CA LEU A 134 -21.29 5.98 23.25
C LEU A 134 -20.26 5.79 24.37
N ARG A 135 -19.40 6.77 24.60
CA ARG A 135 -18.39 6.72 25.67
C ARG A 135 -19.03 6.70 27.06
N THR A 136 -20.02 7.56 27.32
CA THR A 136 -20.75 7.60 28.60
C THR A 136 -21.52 6.32 28.88
N LYS A 137 -22.01 5.63 27.84
CA LYS A 137 -22.67 4.32 27.96
C LYS A 137 -21.71 3.13 28.13
N GLY A 138 -20.39 3.37 28.18
CA GLY A 138 -19.39 2.30 28.25
C GLY A 138 -19.17 1.54 26.93
N LEU A 139 -19.69 2.06 25.81
CA LEU A 139 -19.68 1.43 24.50
C LEU A 139 -18.57 1.96 23.58
N SER A 140 -17.49 2.51 24.15
CA SER A 140 -16.34 3.03 23.39
C SER A 140 -15.74 1.99 22.43
N HIS A 141 -15.66 0.73 22.86
CA HIS A 141 -15.18 -0.39 22.05
C HIS A 141 -16.05 -0.67 20.81
N THR A 142 -17.30 -0.20 20.75
CA THR A 142 -18.20 -0.42 19.60
C THR A 142 -17.99 0.56 18.44
N VAL A 143 -17.00 1.45 18.54
CA VAL A 143 -16.60 2.37 17.45
C VAL A 143 -15.47 1.74 16.65
N ALA A 144 -15.65 1.53 15.34
CA ALA A 144 -14.61 1.01 14.46
C ALA A 144 -14.08 2.08 13.51
N ILE A 145 -12.76 2.11 13.30
CA ILE A 145 -12.09 3.03 12.39
C ILE A 145 -11.41 2.20 11.30
N LEU A 146 -11.89 2.34 10.07
CA LEU A 146 -11.34 1.71 8.89
C LEU A 146 -10.45 2.69 8.13
N GLY A 147 -9.14 2.47 8.24
CA GLY A 147 -8.12 3.23 7.53
C GLY A 147 -7.74 2.60 6.20
N GLY A 148 -7.62 3.41 5.14
CA GLY A 148 -7.08 2.97 3.86
C GLY A 148 -5.56 3.09 3.78
N GLN A 149 -5.05 3.81 2.79
CA GLN A 149 -3.60 3.95 2.55
C GLN A 149 -3.11 5.37 2.86
N TYR A 150 -2.39 5.52 3.97
CA TYR A 150 -1.72 6.74 4.42
C TYR A 150 -0.71 6.41 5.52
N ARG A 151 0.31 7.24 5.68
CA ARG A 151 1.41 7.03 6.64
C ARG A 151 1.77 8.31 7.38
N GLY A 152 2.82 8.26 8.20
CA GLY A 152 3.30 9.38 8.98
C GLY A 152 2.38 9.77 10.13
N TYR A 153 2.40 11.04 10.50
CA TYR A 153 1.65 11.53 11.66
C TYR A 153 0.13 11.41 11.51
N ARG A 154 -0.42 11.28 10.29
CA ARG A 154 -1.85 10.96 10.09
C ARG A 154 -2.22 9.60 10.66
N ASP A 155 -1.37 8.58 10.47
CA ASP A 155 -1.59 7.24 11.04
C ASP A 155 -1.41 7.23 12.55
N THR A 156 -0.37 7.90 13.03
CA THR A 156 -0.12 8.07 14.47
C THR A 156 -1.29 8.77 15.17
N LEU A 157 -1.85 9.81 14.56
CA LEU A 157 -2.98 10.56 15.12
C LEU A 157 -4.22 9.69 15.30
N TRP A 158 -4.60 8.93 14.27
CA TRP A 158 -5.76 8.02 14.35
C TRP A 158 -5.56 6.91 15.38
N ARG A 159 -4.35 6.35 15.48
CA ARG A 159 -4.03 5.33 16.48
C ARG A 159 -4.12 5.87 17.90
N ARG A 160 -3.56 7.08 18.13
CA ARG A 160 -3.65 7.76 19.43
C ARG A 160 -5.09 8.12 19.80
N PHE A 161 -5.87 8.58 18.82
CA PHE A 161 -7.29 8.86 19.02
C PHE A 161 -8.05 7.60 19.41
N ALA A 162 -7.85 6.48 18.70
CA ALA A 162 -8.47 5.19 19.03
C ALA A 162 -8.14 4.73 20.46
N GLU A 163 -6.86 4.82 20.85
CA GLU A 163 -6.40 4.45 22.18
C GLU A 163 -6.99 5.34 23.28
N ALA A 164 -6.93 6.67 23.11
CA ALA A 164 -7.48 7.62 24.08
C ALA A 164 -9.02 7.51 24.17
N TYR A 165 -9.69 7.31 23.03
CA TYR A 165 -11.13 7.07 22.97
C TYR A 165 -11.52 5.68 23.49
N GLY A 166 -10.60 4.74 23.63
CA GLY A 166 -10.91 3.42 24.18
C GLY A 166 -11.48 2.42 23.20
N THR A 167 -11.22 2.58 21.90
CA THR A 167 -11.59 1.55 20.93
C THR A 167 -10.37 0.72 20.54
N PRO A 168 -10.45 -0.63 20.60
CA PRO A 168 -9.41 -1.49 20.06
C PRO A 168 -9.48 -1.57 18.51
N ASN A 169 -10.55 -1.06 17.91
CA ASN A 169 -10.94 -1.31 16.51
C ASN A 169 -10.38 -0.28 15.53
N TYR A 170 -9.07 -0.04 15.58
CA TYR A 170 -8.35 0.62 14.48
C TYR A 170 -7.83 -0.43 13.50
N VAL A 171 -8.48 -0.52 12.33
CA VAL A 171 -8.24 -1.58 11.34
C VAL A 171 -7.85 -1.01 9.98
N ARG A 172 -6.77 -1.49 9.39
CA ARG A 172 -6.31 -1.07 8.05
C ARG A 172 -6.90 -1.99 6.97
N VAL A 173 -7.77 -1.46 6.11
CA VAL A 173 -8.54 -2.23 5.10
C VAL A 173 -7.76 -2.50 3.81
N ARG A 174 -6.68 -1.76 3.56
CA ARG A 174 -5.72 -2.05 2.47
C ARG A 174 -4.31 -1.66 2.89
N CYS A 175 -3.59 -2.60 3.50
CA CYS A 175 -2.16 -2.46 3.67
C CYS A 175 -1.44 -3.28 2.60
N LEU A 176 -1.32 -2.74 1.39
CA LEU A 176 -0.18 -3.15 0.58
C LEU A 176 1.06 -2.71 1.37
N GLN A 177 1.88 -3.68 1.80
CA GLN A 177 3.15 -3.46 2.49
C GLN A 177 3.94 -2.39 1.73
N PRO A 178 4.22 -1.28 2.40
CA PRO A 178 5.52 -1.13 3.06
C PRO A 178 5.49 -0.89 4.57
N GLU A 179 4.32 -0.71 5.18
CA GLU A 179 4.21 -0.01 6.48
C GLU A 179 4.54 -0.89 7.70
N ARG A 180 4.65 -2.22 7.53
CA ARG A 180 5.01 -3.16 8.61
C ARG A 180 5.94 -4.25 8.10
N ALA A 181 6.77 -4.79 9.00
CA ALA A 181 7.65 -5.91 8.70
C ALA A 181 6.85 -7.07 8.10
N ALA A 182 7.42 -7.76 7.11
CA ALA A 182 6.86 -9.02 6.67
C ALA A 182 6.93 -10.02 7.82
N LEU A 183 5.82 -10.72 8.09
CA LEU A 183 5.77 -11.72 9.17
C LEU A 183 6.92 -12.75 9.04
N ALA A 184 7.28 -13.13 7.81
CA ALA A 184 8.44 -13.99 7.55
C ALA A 184 9.77 -13.38 8.07
N HIS A 185 10.00 -12.08 7.88
CA HIS A 185 11.22 -11.42 8.40
C HIS A 185 11.22 -11.38 9.92
N GLN A 186 10.06 -11.14 10.56
CA GLN A 186 9.96 -11.20 12.02
C GLN A 186 10.25 -12.61 12.54
N LEU A 187 9.70 -13.64 11.90
CA LEU A 187 9.84 -15.03 12.34
C LEU A 187 11.23 -15.63 12.09
N MET A 188 11.91 -15.19 11.03
CA MET A 188 13.21 -15.76 10.60
C MET A 188 14.41 -14.89 10.97
N GLN A 189 14.22 -13.58 11.16
CA GLN A 189 15.29 -12.63 11.50
C GLN A 189 15.02 -11.84 12.78
N GLY A 190 13.82 -11.91 13.37
CA GLY A 190 13.47 -11.12 14.55
C GLY A 190 13.27 -9.63 14.26
N VAL A 191 13.20 -9.25 12.99
CA VAL A 191 13.07 -7.85 12.58
C VAL A 191 11.60 -7.42 12.66
N THR A 192 11.33 -6.37 13.44
CA THR A 192 9.98 -5.82 13.65
C THR A 192 9.69 -4.60 12.78
N THR A 193 10.67 -4.13 11.99
CA THR A 193 10.55 -3.03 11.04
C THR A 193 10.59 -3.52 9.58
N PRO A 194 10.02 -2.77 8.61
CA PRO A 194 10.10 -3.14 7.20
C PRO A 194 11.56 -3.13 6.69
N LEU A 195 12.06 -4.26 6.18
CA LEU A 195 13.39 -4.31 5.56
C LEU A 195 13.45 -3.52 4.26
N ALA A 196 14.61 -2.90 4.03
CA ALA A 196 14.86 -2.14 2.82
C ALA A 196 15.65 -2.99 1.81
N TYR A 197 15.18 -3.06 0.57
CA TYR A 197 15.90 -3.70 -0.53
C TYR A 197 16.81 -2.66 -1.21
N ASP A 198 18.13 -2.86 -1.16
CA ASP A 198 19.11 -1.93 -1.77
C ASP A 198 19.26 -2.16 -3.28
N LEU A 199 18.17 -1.86 -4.01
CA LEU A 199 18.08 -2.10 -5.45
C LEU A 199 19.10 -1.31 -6.27
N ALA A 200 19.54 -0.15 -5.78
CA ALA A 200 20.48 0.72 -6.50
C ALA A 200 21.88 0.10 -6.59
N GLU A 201 22.25 -0.71 -5.60
CA GLU A 201 23.59 -1.31 -5.50
C GLU A 201 23.62 -2.77 -5.98
N ALA A 202 22.47 -3.46 -5.96
CA ALA A 202 22.32 -4.84 -6.44
C ALA A 202 22.90 -5.06 -7.85
N ARG A 203 23.46 -6.25 -8.09
CA ARG A 203 23.94 -6.69 -9.41
C ARG A 203 23.01 -7.70 -10.06
N CYS A 204 22.31 -8.50 -9.26
CA CYS A 204 21.26 -9.39 -9.71
C CYS A 204 20.00 -9.17 -8.88
N ILE A 205 18.84 -9.12 -9.54
CA ILE A 205 17.53 -9.03 -8.89
C ILE A 205 16.70 -10.22 -9.36
N LEU A 206 16.34 -11.11 -8.43
CA LEU A 206 15.31 -12.13 -8.66
C LEU A 206 13.99 -11.67 -8.03
N SER A 207 12.94 -11.59 -8.82
CA SER A 207 11.70 -10.92 -8.46
C SER A 207 10.50 -11.87 -8.60
N PHE A 208 9.84 -12.21 -7.48
CA PHE A 208 8.66 -13.09 -7.47
C PHE A 208 7.36 -12.30 -7.49
N GLY A 209 6.75 -12.14 -8.67
CA GLY A 209 5.47 -11.48 -8.89
C GLY A 209 5.45 -9.99 -8.57
N VAL A 210 6.61 -9.40 -8.28
CA VAL A 210 6.74 -7.99 -7.92
C VAL A 210 6.68 -7.11 -9.19
N GLY A 211 5.67 -6.24 -9.27
CA GLY A 211 5.54 -5.22 -10.31
C GLY A 211 6.50 -4.04 -10.10
N LEU A 212 7.83 -4.30 -10.08
CA LEU A 212 8.89 -3.32 -9.78
C LEU A 212 8.79 -2.04 -10.64
N LEU A 213 8.47 -2.20 -11.92
CA LEU A 213 8.35 -1.09 -12.89
C LEU A 213 6.89 -0.66 -13.14
N GLU A 214 5.96 -1.11 -12.31
CA GLU A 214 4.52 -0.86 -12.47
C GLU A 214 3.91 -0.24 -11.21
N SER A 215 3.76 -1.04 -10.15
CA SER A 215 2.89 -0.72 -9.02
C SER A 215 3.45 -1.09 -7.65
N TRP A 216 4.68 -1.57 -7.55
CA TRP A 216 5.30 -1.97 -6.28
C TRP A 216 5.86 -0.76 -5.51
N HIS A 217 5.53 -0.65 -4.21
CA HIS A 217 6.04 0.35 -3.26
C HIS A 217 6.09 1.78 -3.85
N GLY A 218 7.25 2.18 -4.41
CA GLY A 218 7.39 3.35 -5.27
C GLY A 218 7.95 2.97 -6.65
N SER A 219 7.09 2.95 -7.67
CA SER A 219 7.49 2.56 -9.03
C SER A 219 8.58 3.46 -9.63
N VAL A 220 8.64 4.74 -9.23
CA VAL A 220 9.70 5.66 -9.67
C VAL A 220 11.04 5.29 -9.06
N HIS A 221 11.09 5.00 -7.75
CA HIS A 221 12.33 4.56 -7.11
C HIS A 221 12.84 3.25 -7.71
N GLY A 222 11.95 2.27 -7.91
CA GLY A 222 12.27 1.02 -8.61
C GLY A 222 12.77 1.25 -10.05
N SER A 223 12.18 2.20 -10.78
CA SER A 223 12.59 2.56 -12.14
C SER A 223 13.96 3.23 -12.19
N LEU A 224 14.27 4.10 -11.22
CA LEU A 224 15.59 4.72 -11.09
C LEU A 224 16.67 3.68 -10.75
N ALA A 225 16.38 2.78 -9.81
CA ALA A 225 17.27 1.67 -9.47
C ALA A 225 17.50 0.77 -10.69
N PHE A 226 16.43 0.43 -11.43
CA PHE A 226 16.55 -0.32 -12.68
C PHE A 226 17.37 0.42 -13.74
N ALA A 227 17.19 1.73 -13.91
CA ALA A 227 18.02 2.52 -14.84
C ALA A 227 19.50 2.45 -14.45
N GLY A 228 19.82 2.54 -13.16
CA GLY A 228 21.19 2.35 -12.64
C GLY A 228 21.72 0.93 -12.86
N LEU A 229 20.89 -0.10 -12.69
CA LEU A 229 21.21 -1.50 -12.97
C LEU A 229 21.57 -1.72 -14.46
N ARG A 230 20.94 -0.94 -15.36
CA ARG A 230 21.13 -1.03 -16.82
C ARG A 230 22.19 -0.09 -17.39
N GLY A 231 22.55 0.97 -16.66
CA GLY A 231 23.46 2.01 -17.13
C GLY A 231 24.83 1.45 -17.53
N ALA A 232 25.40 1.99 -18.61
CA ALA A 232 26.80 1.78 -18.96
C ALA A 232 27.64 2.73 -18.08
N GLY A 233 28.44 2.16 -17.20
CA GLY A 233 29.38 2.88 -16.35
C GLY A 233 30.46 1.91 -15.86
N ASP A 234 31.17 2.26 -14.79
CA ASP A 234 32.28 1.45 -14.25
C ASP A 234 31.85 0.05 -13.74
N ARG A 235 30.56 -0.20 -13.64
CA ARG A 235 30.01 -1.47 -13.16
C ARG A 235 29.40 -2.27 -14.31
N PRO A 236 29.56 -3.61 -14.31
CA PRO A 236 28.92 -4.45 -15.31
C PRO A 236 27.40 -4.31 -15.23
N ARG A 237 26.76 -4.42 -16.40
CA ARG A 237 25.30 -4.41 -16.54
C ARG A 237 24.69 -5.51 -15.68
N GLY A 238 23.84 -5.11 -14.73
CA GLY A 238 23.18 -6.04 -13.83
C GLY A 238 22.07 -6.85 -14.50
N ARG A 239 21.60 -7.86 -13.77
CA ARG A 239 20.61 -8.87 -14.20
C ARG A 239 19.29 -8.68 -13.46
N LEU A 240 18.18 -8.79 -14.19
CA LEU A 240 16.83 -8.84 -13.65
C LEU A 240 16.13 -10.12 -14.15
N ILE A 241 15.74 -10.98 -13.21
CA ILE A 241 14.98 -12.20 -13.45
C ILE A 241 13.59 -12.00 -12.85
N GLN A 242 12.55 -12.04 -13.68
CA GLN A 242 11.16 -11.87 -13.24
C GLN A 242 10.43 -13.21 -13.29
N VAL A 243 10.02 -13.71 -12.13
CA VAL A 243 9.11 -14.86 -11.99
C VAL A 243 7.69 -14.30 -11.87
N ASP A 244 6.86 -14.52 -12.88
CA ASP A 244 5.51 -13.94 -12.94
C ASP A 244 4.66 -14.73 -13.94
N PRO A 245 3.41 -15.14 -13.62
CA PRO A 245 2.54 -15.79 -14.60
C PRO A 245 2.24 -14.91 -15.81
N ARG A 246 2.27 -13.58 -15.62
CA ARG A 246 2.08 -12.58 -16.67
C ARG A 246 3.42 -11.99 -17.04
N ARG A 247 3.70 -11.80 -18.34
CA ARG A 247 4.80 -10.95 -18.78
C ARG A 247 4.42 -9.49 -18.55
N SER A 248 4.51 -9.04 -17.31
CA SER A 248 4.29 -7.66 -16.88
C SER A 248 5.27 -6.69 -17.54
N HIS A 249 5.11 -5.36 -17.38
CA HIS A 249 6.11 -4.40 -17.83
C HIS A 249 7.49 -4.69 -17.22
N THR A 250 7.53 -5.17 -15.97
CA THR A 250 8.75 -5.65 -15.34
C THR A 250 9.30 -6.87 -16.08
N GLY A 251 8.47 -7.88 -16.33
CA GLY A 251 8.88 -9.08 -17.08
C GLY A 251 9.29 -8.82 -18.53
N ALA A 252 8.69 -7.83 -19.19
CA ALA A 252 9.05 -7.41 -20.54
C ALA A 252 10.44 -6.75 -20.59
N LYS A 253 10.88 -6.11 -19.50
CA LYS A 253 12.21 -5.46 -19.36
C LYS A 253 13.24 -6.30 -18.60
N ALA A 254 12.84 -7.45 -18.08
CA ALA A 254 13.71 -8.42 -17.45
C ALA A 254 14.62 -9.08 -18.49
N ASP A 255 15.81 -9.52 -18.09
CA ASP A 255 16.67 -10.33 -18.95
C ASP A 255 16.07 -11.73 -19.15
N ARG A 256 15.34 -12.22 -18.12
CA ARG A 256 14.61 -13.49 -18.16
C ARG A 256 13.24 -13.31 -17.51
N TRP A 257 12.19 -13.69 -18.23
CA TRP A 257 10.84 -13.84 -17.69
C TRP A 257 10.52 -15.33 -17.55
N ILE A 258 10.10 -15.73 -16.35
CA ILE A 258 9.80 -17.11 -15.99
C ILE A 258 8.28 -17.25 -15.77
N PRO A 259 7.53 -17.84 -16.72
CA PRO A 259 6.07 -17.98 -16.63
C PRO A 259 5.67 -19.09 -15.66
N ILE A 260 5.61 -18.76 -14.38
CA ILE A 260 5.27 -19.70 -13.32
C ILE A 260 3.76 -19.99 -13.27
N VAL A 261 3.41 -21.21 -12.87
CA VAL A 261 2.04 -21.56 -12.47
C VAL A 261 1.65 -20.75 -11.21
N PRO A 262 0.56 -19.96 -11.22
CA PRO A 262 0.16 -19.13 -10.07
C PRO A 262 0.03 -19.94 -8.78
N GLY A 263 0.63 -19.45 -7.69
CA GLY A 263 0.59 -20.07 -6.37
C GLY A 263 1.63 -21.16 -6.12
N THR A 264 2.58 -21.33 -7.04
CA THR A 264 3.69 -22.30 -6.89
C THR A 264 5.04 -21.62 -6.66
N ASP A 265 5.05 -20.31 -6.39
CA ASP A 265 6.25 -19.49 -6.18
C ASP A 265 7.15 -20.02 -5.05
N GLY A 266 6.56 -20.46 -3.94
CA GLY A 266 7.32 -21.06 -2.83
C GLY A 266 7.96 -22.39 -3.21
N ILE A 267 7.30 -23.20 -4.05
CA ILE A 267 7.83 -24.47 -4.56
C ILE A 267 9.04 -24.20 -5.47
N LEU A 268 8.95 -23.18 -6.34
CA LEU A 268 10.08 -22.76 -7.17
C LEU A 268 11.24 -22.26 -6.30
N ALA A 269 10.97 -21.45 -5.28
CA ALA A 269 12.01 -20.96 -4.37
C ALA A 269 12.75 -22.13 -3.67
N LEU A 270 12.02 -23.14 -3.19
CA LEU A 270 12.62 -24.33 -2.59
C LEU A 270 13.39 -25.19 -3.60
N GLY A 271 12.96 -25.23 -4.86
CA GLY A 271 13.74 -25.85 -5.94
C GLY A 271 15.04 -25.11 -6.27
N ILE A 272 15.03 -23.77 -6.23
CA ILE A 272 16.25 -22.97 -6.37
C ILE A 272 17.17 -23.21 -5.18
N ALA A 273 16.64 -23.29 -3.96
CA ALA A 273 17.40 -23.66 -2.77
C ALA A 273 18.03 -25.06 -2.90
N ASN A 274 17.28 -26.03 -3.43
CA ASN A 274 17.77 -27.38 -3.70
C ASN A 274 18.98 -27.36 -4.66
N ALA A 275 18.87 -26.59 -5.75
CA ALA A 275 19.96 -26.42 -6.71
C ALA A 275 21.19 -25.75 -6.07
N LEU A 276 21.01 -24.68 -5.28
CA LEU A 276 22.09 -24.00 -4.57
C LEU A 276 22.81 -24.94 -3.60
N ILE A 277 22.07 -25.77 -2.87
CA ILE A 277 22.62 -26.71 -1.89
C ILE A 277 23.36 -27.85 -2.58
N ARG A 278 22.75 -28.50 -3.57
CA ARG A 278 23.35 -29.65 -4.27
C ARG A 278 24.62 -29.28 -5.04
N GLU A 279 24.67 -28.09 -5.63
CA GLU A 279 25.85 -27.60 -6.34
C GLU A 279 26.87 -26.88 -5.42
N ASN A 280 26.64 -26.85 -4.10
CA ASN A 280 27.48 -26.16 -3.12
C ASN A 280 27.69 -24.66 -3.42
N LEU A 281 26.65 -23.98 -3.93
CA LEU A 281 26.67 -22.59 -4.38
C LEU A 281 26.16 -21.57 -3.35
N TYR A 282 25.69 -22.03 -2.20
CA TYR A 282 25.26 -21.15 -1.10
C TYR A 282 26.47 -20.62 -0.31
N ASP A 283 26.28 -19.50 0.40
CA ASP A 283 27.27 -18.89 1.27
C ASP A 283 27.46 -19.73 2.53
N LYS A 284 28.47 -20.61 2.50
CA LYS A 284 28.77 -21.55 3.58
C LYS A 284 29.16 -20.85 4.88
N ALA A 285 30.00 -19.81 4.78
CA ALA A 285 30.46 -19.07 5.94
C ALA A 285 29.28 -18.40 6.65
N PHE A 286 28.40 -17.73 5.90
CA PHE A 286 27.20 -17.14 6.47
C PHE A 286 26.28 -18.20 7.10
N VAL A 287 26.05 -19.33 6.43
CA VAL A 287 25.17 -20.38 6.93
C VAL A 287 25.68 -21.02 8.22
N GLU A 288 26.96 -21.34 8.29
CA GLU A 288 27.57 -21.98 9.47
C GLU A 288 27.60 -21.05 10.68
N GLU A 289 27.96 -19.78 10.49
CA GLU A 289 28.12 -18.83 11.59
C GLU A 289 26.78 -18.23 12.04
N HIS A 290 25.93 -17.82 11.09
CA HIS A 290 24.81 -16.92 11.34
C HIS A 290 23.42 -17.56 11.18
N THR A 291 23.29 -18.88 11.01
CA THR A 291 21.98 -19.53 10.85
C THR A 291 21.66 -20.62 11.86
N PHE A 292 20.38 -20.86 12.09
CA PHE A 292 19.83 -21.93 12.91
C PHE A 292 18.76 -22.73 12.14
N GLY A 293 18.73 -24.05 12.35
CA GLY A 293 17.80 -24.96 11.68
C GLY A 293 18.14 -25.28 10.22
N PHE A 294 19.37 -25.00 9.77
CA PHE A 294 19.84 -25.38 8.42
C PHE A 294 20.16 -26.87 8.32
N GLU A 295 21.07 -27.36 9.17
CA GLU A 295 21.37 -28.79 9.36
C GLU A 295 20.39 -29.40 10.37
N ASP A 296 20.31 -30.73 10.41
CA ASP A 296 19.55 -31.49 11.42
C ASP A 296 20.17 -31.26 12.82
N TRP A 297 19.36 -31.24 13.87
CA TRP A 297 19.85 -31.04 15.25
C TRP A 297 19.05 -31.87 16.27
N VAL A 298 19.61 -31.98 17.47
CA VAL A 298 18.93 -32.58 18.63
C VAL A 298 18.67 -31.47 19.64
N ASP A 299 17.43 -31.35 20.11
CA ASP A 299 17.09 -30.33 21.10
C ASP A 299 17.48 -30.73 22.54
N GLN A 300 17.23 -29.84 23.49
CA GLN A 300 17.55 -30.06 24.91
C GLN A 300 16.80 -31.23 25.54
N ARG A 301 15.71 -31.71 24.91
CA ARG A 301 14.90 -32.85 25.36
C ARG A 301 15.37 -34.17 24.74
N GLY A 302 16.38 -34.14 23.87
CA GLY A 302 16.86 -35.31 23.13
C GLY A 302 16.05 -35.64 21.89
N GLU A 303 15.14 -34.75 21.46
CA GLU A 303 14.33 -34.96 20.24
C GLU A 303 15.15 -34.57 19.01
N SER A 304 15.14 -35.43 17.99
CA SER A 304 15.82 -35.17 16.71
C SER A 304 14.90 -34.36 15.79
N HIS A 305 15.42 -33.27 15.26
CA HIS A 305 14.71 -32.37 14.36
C HIS A 305 15.36 -32.31 12.98
N VAL A 306 14.51 -32.30 11.94
CA VAL A 306 14.95 -32.22 10.55
C VAL A 306 15.29 -30.77 10.19
N GLY A 307 16.48 -30.55 9.64
CA GLY A 307 16.94 -29.26 9.13
C GLY A 307 16.37 -28.90 7.76
N PHE A 308 16.45 -27.62 7.43
CA PHE A 308 16.04 -27.08 6.15
C PHE A 308 16.73 -27.76 4.95
N LYS A 309 18.03 -28.05 5.07
CA LYS A 309 18.80 -28.71 4.02
C LYS A 309 18.24 -30.09 3.68
N THR A 310 18.01 -30.92 4.71
CA THR A 310 17.46 -32.27 4.57
C THR A 310 16.05 -32.22 3.99
N LEU A 311 15.20 -31.32 4.49
CA LEU A 311 13.86 -31.08 3.96
C LEU A 311 13.90 -30.76 2.45
N VAL A 312 14.71 -29.78 2.07
CA VAL A 312 14.80 -29.30 0.69
C VAL A 312 15.30 -30.39 -0.25
N ILE A 313 16.34 -31.13 0.14
CA ILE A 313 16.92 -32.20 -0.67
C ILE A 313 15.93 -33.36 -0.89
N ARG A 314 15.16 -33.71 0.16
CA ARG A 314 14.25 -34.86 0.16
C ARG A 314 12.94 -34.58 -0.55
N GLU A 315 12.29 -33.45 -0.25
CA GLU A 315 10.91 -33.18 -0.68
C GLU A 315 10.84 -32.37 -1.99
N TYR A 316 11.85 -31.55 -2.28
CA TYR A 316 11.83 -30.59 -3.41
C TYR A 316 12.83 -30.98 -4.51
N GLY A 317 12.77 -32.24 -4.94
CA GLY A 317 13.51 -32.72 -6.10
C GLY A 317 13.19 -31.93 -7.38
N LEU A 318 14.20 -31.63 -8.20
CA LEU A 318 14.07 -30.69 -9.31
C LEU A 318 13.04 -31.12 -10.37
N LEU A 319 12.89 -32.41 -10.65
CA LEU A 319 11.86 -32.93 -11.57
C LEU A 319 10.44 -32.67 -11.03
N THR A 320 10.22 -32.93 -9.75
CA THR A 320 8.95 -32.68 -9.06
C THR A 320 8.62 -31.19 -9.04
N VAL A 321 9.60 -30.35 -8.71
CA VAL A 321 9.46 -28.88 -8.75
C VAL A 321 9.13 -28.41 -10.16
N SER A 322 9.81 -28.95 -11.17
CA SER A 322 9.58 -28.58 -12.57
C SER A 322 8.16 -28.91 -13.02
N ALA A 323 7.66 -30.11 -12.69
CA ALA A 323 6.30 -30.52 -12.98
C ALA A 323 5.25 -29.63 -12.27
N ALA A 324 5.47 -29.29 -11.00
CA ALA A 324 4.53 -28.49 -10.22
C ALA A 324 4.47 -27.01 -10.67
N THR A 325 5.62 -26.43 -10.98
CA THR A 325 5.76 -24.99 -11.26
C THR A 325 5.62 -24.64 -12.74
N GLY A 326 5.77 -25.65 -13.62
CA GLY A 326 5.90 -25.45 -15.06
C GLY A 326 7.24 -24.84 -15.49
N VAL A 327 8.21 -24.69 -14.58
CA VAL A 327 9.54 -24.13 -14.88
C VAL A 327 10.52 -25.27 -15.20
N PRO A 328 11.23 -25.25 -16.34
CA PRO A 328 12.18 -26.32 -16.68
C PRO A 328 13.30 -26.46 -15.66
N VAL A 329 13.73 -27.70 -15.36
CA VAL A 329 14.87 -27.98 -14.46
C VAL A 329 16.12 -27.18 -14.83
N ARG A 330 16.43 -27.12 -16.13
CA ARG A 330 17.55 -26.33 -16.66
C ARG A 330 17.47 -24.87 -16.23
N THR A 331 16.30 -24.26 -16.32
CA THR A 331 16.06 -22.87 -15.92
C THR A 331 16.30 -22.67 -14.43
N ILE A 332 15.86 -23.61 -13.59
CA ILE A 332 16.07 -23.58 -12.12
C ILE A 332 17.58 -23.59 -11.81
N LEU A 333 18.34 -24.50 -12.42
CA LEU A 333 19.79 -24.58 -12.25
C LEU A 333 20.50 -23.31 -12.72
N GLU A 334 20.11 -22.77 -13.88
CA GLU A 334 20.66 -21.51 -14.40
C GLU A 334 20.41 -20.34 -13.44
N ILE A 335 19.21 -20.23 -12.85
CA ILE A 335 18.90 -19.18 -11.86
C ILE A 335 19.79 -19.33 -10.63
N ALA A 336 19.94 -20.55 -10.08
CA ALA A 336 20.78 -20.80 -8.91
C ALA A 336 22.25 -20.38 -9.16
N ARG A 337 22.81 -20.77 -10.31
CA ARG A 337 24.18 -20.38 -10.72
C ARG A 337 24.33 -18.88 -10.91
N GLU A 338 23.33 -18.22 -11.51
CA GLU A 338 23.33 -16.77 -11.72
C GLU A 338 23.29 -15.99 -10.40
N LEU A 339 22.47 -16.42 -9.43
CA LEU A 339 22.42 -15.86 -8.08
C LEU A 339 23.72 -16.07 -7.27
N ALA A 340 24.40 -17.19 -7.51
CA ALA A 340 25.67 -17.50 -6.86
C ALA A 340 26.84 -16.69 -7.41
N THR A 341 26.83 -16.40 -8.71
CA THR A 341 27.94 -15.72 -9.41
C THR A 341 27.76 -14.19 -9.51
N THR A 342 26.53 -13.69 -9.60
CA THR A 342 26.25 -12.26 -9.84
C THR A 342 25.87 -11.55 -8.54
N LYS A 343 26.85 -11.33 -7.66
CA LYS A 343 26.66 -10.71 -6.34
C LYS A 343 26.84 -9.19 -6.37
N PRO A 344 26.16 -8.42 -5.49
CA PRO A 344 25.08 -8.83 -4.59
C PRO A 344 23.78 -9.18 -5.35
N ALA A 345 23.06 -10.20 -4.90
CA ALA A 345 21.98 -10.86 -5.65
C ALA A 345 20.63 -10.81 -4.94
N VAL A 346 20.01 -9.64 -4.82
CA VAL A 346 18.79 -9.44 -4.01
C VAL A 346 17.58 -10.21 -4.55
N ILE A 347 16.77 -10.76 -3.63
CA ILE A 347 15.60 -11.57 -3.96
C ILE A 347 14.35 -10.94 -3.35
N LEU A 348 13.38 -10.60 -4.19
CA LEU A 348 12.15 -9.89 -3.83
C LEU A 348 10.99 -10.88 -3.70
N GLY A 349 10.38 -10.94 -2.50
CA GLY A 349 9.23 -11.78 -2.19
C GLY A 349 7.95 -11.03 -1.81
N GLU A 350 7.96 -9.69 -1.87
CA GLU A 350 6.92 -8.85 -1.29
C GLU A 350 5.93 -8.31 -2.36
N ARG A 351 5.25 -9.19 -3.11
CA ARG A 351 4.38 -8.80 -4.27
C ARG A 351 3.09 -8.03 -3.92
N GLY A 352 2.75 -7.89 -2.65
CA GLY A 352 1.50 -7.27 -2.19
C GLY A 352 0.42 -8.29 -1.85
N PRO A 353 -0.39 -8.78 -2.83
CA PRO A 353 -1.36 -9.86 -2.60
C PRO A 353 -0.70 -11.18 -2.14
N ALA A 354 -1.51 -12.06 -1.54
CA ALA A 354 -1.07 -13.40 -1.20
C ALA A 354 -0.68 -14.21 -2.45
N PHE A 355 0.36 -15.03 -2.34
CA PHE A 355 0.74 -16.01 -3.35
C PHE A 355 -0.27 -17.16 -3.43
N GLY A 356 -0.87 -17.53 -2.30
CA GLY A 356 -1.86 -18.60 -2.17
C GLY A 356 -2.15 -18.89 -0.70
N SER A 357 -2.80 -20.02 -0.41
CA SER A 357 -3.16 -20.41 0.97
C SER A 357 -1.96 -20.70 1.88
N ALA A 358 -0.78 -20.91 1.31
CA ALA A 358 0.49 -21.10 2.04
C ALA A 358 1.41 -19.88 1.90
N ASP A 359 0.85 -18.66 1.96
CA ASP A 359 1.59 -17.41 1.74
C ASP A 359 2.75 -17.23 2.72
N LEU A 360 2.52 -17.54 4.01
CA LEU A 360 3.55 -17.46 5.04
C LEU A 360 4.78 -18.31 4.67
N HIS A 361 4.57 -19.62 4.47
CA HIS A 361 5.65 -20.54 4.09
C HIS A 361 6.28 -20.21 2.74
N THR A 362 5.50 -19.68 1.80
CA THR A 362 6.02 -19.20 0.51
C THR A 362 6.99 -18.04 0.70
N ARG A 363 6.65 -17.06 1.54
CA ARG A 363 7.53 -15.94 1.84
C ARG A 363 8.75 -16.37 2.65
N MET A 364 8.58 -17.29 3.59
CA MET A 364 9.72 -17.90 4.29
C MET A 364 10.67 -18.57 3.29
N ALA A 365 10.16 -19.34 2.33
CA ALA A 365 10.97 -20.00 1.31
C ALA A 365 11.72 -19.01 0.41
N ILE A 366 11.05 -17.94 -0.04
CA ILE A 366 11.71 -16.88 -0.84
C ILE A 366 12.77 -16.16 0.00
N HIS A 367 12.48 -15.89 1.27
CA HIS A 367 13.39 -15.20 2.17
C HIS A 367 14.62 -16.06 2.54
N SER A 368 14.44 -17.38 2.69
CA SER A 368 15.53 -18.36 2.82
C SER A 368 16.56 -18.24 1.70
N LEU A 369 16.15 -17.92 0.47
CA LEU A 369 17.09 -17.71 -0.62
C LEU A 369 18.03 -16.52 -0.35
N ASN A 370 17.56 -15.43 0.25
CA ASN A 370 18.41 -14.29 0.60
C ASN A 370 19.48 -14.66 1.63
N ALA A 371 19.13 -15.51 2.60
CA ALA A 371 20.09 -16.05 3.57
C ALA A 371 21.12 -16.97 2.89
N LEU A 372 20.66 -17.92 2.07
CA LEU A 372 21.55 -18.86 1.36
C LEU A 372 22.55 -18.14 0.45
N VAL A 373 22.19 -16.99 -0.10
CA VAL A 373 23.06 -16.25 -1.03
C VAL A 373 23.85 -15.12 -0.35
N GLY A 374 23.78 -15.00 0.99
CA GLY A 374 24.58 -14.05 1.79
C GLY A 374 24.15 -12.59 1.70
N ASN A 375 22.86 -12.30 1.45
CA ASN A 375 22.40 -10.93 1.19
C ASN A 375 22.02 -10.11 2.43
N LEU A 376 22.08 -10.70 3.63
CA LEU A 376 21.57 -10.04 4.84
C LEU A 376 22.64 -9.10 5.40
N GLY A 377 22.32 -7.81 5.46
CA GLY A 377 23.17 -6.82 6.13
C GLY A 377 24.33 -6.37 5.27
N ILE A 378 24.23 -6.52 3.94
CA ILE A 378 25.23 -6.09 2.98
C ILE A 378 24.66 -5.04 2.02
N ARG A 379 25.53 -4.14 1.54
CA ARG A 379 25.19 -3.19 0.47
C ARG A 379 24.80 -3.95 -0.80
N GLY A 380 23.72 -3.54 -1.45
CA GLY A 380 23.12 -4.27 -2.59
C GLY A 380 22.27 -5.48 -2.19
N GLY A 381 22.13 -5.77 -0.90
CA GLY A 381 21.27 -6.83 -0.34
C GLY A 381 20.08 -6.27 0.42
N LEU A 382 19.78 -6.87 1.58
CA LEU A 382 18.77 -6.41 2.52
C LEU A 382 19.43 -5.60 3.63
N LEU A 383 18.86 -4.42 3.90
CA LEU A 383 19.35 -3.51 4.91
C LEU A 383 18.26 -3.25 5.95
N MET A 384 18.69 -3.01 7.19
CA MET A 384 17.80 -2.46 8.21
C MET A 384 17.48 -1.02 7.80
N PRO A 385 16.21 -0.60 7.78
CA PRO A 385 15.89 0.81 7.62
C PRO A 385 16.49 1.59 8.80
N GLY A 386 17.00 2.79 8.55
CA GLY A 386 17.33 3.69 9.65
C GLY A 386 16.07 4.15 10.37
N GLU A 387 16.22 4.57 11.62
CA GLU A 387 15.14 5.25 12.34
C GLU A 387 15.11 6.74 11.98
N LEU A 388 13.90 7.29 11.86
CA LEU A 388 13.71 8.74 11.81
C LEU A 388 13.81 9.27 13.24
N PRO A 389 14.76 10.16 13.54
CA PRO A 389 14.93 10.69 14.89
C PRO A 389 13.88 11.78 15.14
N LEU A 390 12.59 11.44 15.15
CA LEU A 390 11.51 12.37 15.42
C LEU A 390 11.39 12.62 16.92
N SER A 391 10.93 13.81 17.32
CA SER A 391 10.73 14.09 18.74
C SER A 391 9.74 13.10 19.34
N PRO A 392 10.03 12.60 20.56
CA PRO A 392 9.12 11.71 21.25
C PRO A 392 7.79 12.40 21.46
N LEU A 393 6.74 11.60 21.37
CA LEU A 393 5.38 12.07 21.54
C LEU A 393 4.96 11.90 23.01
N PRO A 394 4.13 12.80 23.57
CA PRO A 394 3.60 12.62 24.92
C PRO A 394 2.80 11.32 25.01
N PRO A 395 2.76 10.64 26.17
CA PRO A 395 2.01 9.41 26.34
C PRO A 395 0.51 9.64 26.10
N VAL A 396 -0.22 8.55 25.82
CA VAL A 396 -1.67 8.58 25.73
C VAL A 396 -2.24 8.37 27.14
N HIS A 397 -3.10 9.28 27.57
CA HIS A 397 -3.81 9.19 28.85
C HIS A 397 -5.05 8.30 28.67
N ARG A 398 -5.11 7.21 29.44
CA ARG A 398 -6.23 6.25 29.41
C ARG A 398 -7.08 6.41 30.66
N ASP A 399 -8.24 7.03 30.56
CA ASP A 399 -9.23 7.07 31.64
C ASP A 399 -9.99 5.72 31.78
N GLU A 400 -11.00 5.68 32.65
CA GLU A 400 -11.79 4.46 32.89
C GLU A 400 -12.49 3.93 31.63
N ALA A 401 -13.13 4.81 30.85
CA ALA A 401 -13.82 4.43 29.62
C ALA A 401 -12.84 3.92 28.55
N SER A 402 -11.64 4.53 28.48
CA SER A 402 -10.56 4.06 27.62
C SER A 402 -10.09 2.66 28.02
N ARG A 403 -9.74 2.47 29.29
CA ARG A 403 -9.25 1.19 29.82
C ARG A 403 -10.28 0.08 29.65
N HIS A 404 -11.55 0.35 29.97
CA HIS A 404 -12.64 -0.61 29.82
C HIS A 404 -12.87 -1.00 28.37
N GLY A 405 -12.91 -0.03 27.44
CA GLY A 405 -13.10 -0.36 26.03
C GLY A 405 -11.93 -1.17 25.44
N LEU A 406 -10.70 -0.88 25.86
CA LEU A 406 -9.50 -1.59 25.40
C LEU A 406 -9.34 -3.02 25.96
N THR A 407 -10.12 -3.45 26.96
CA THR A 407 -10.12 -4.86 27.39
C THR A 407 -10.86 -5.77 26.42
N HIS A 408 -11.72 -5.21 25.57
CA HIS A 408 -12.52 -5.97 24.62
C HIS A 408 -11.66 -6.46 23.45
N PRO A 409 -11.94 -7.65 22.90
CA PRO A 409 -11.25 -8.14 21.72
C PRO A 409 -11.55 -7.24 20.51
N ARG A 410 -10.62 -7.18 19.56
CA ARG A 410 -10.84 -6.48 18.29
C ARG A 410 -11.93 -7.18 17.48
N VAL A 411 -12.80 -6.40 16.83
CA VAL A 411 -13.88 -6.90 15.96
C VAL A 411 -13.36 -7.56 14.68
N ASP A 412 -12.13 -7.29 14.26
CA ASP A 412 -11.50 -8.04 13.17
C ASP A 412 -10.93 -9.39 13.62
N GLY A 413 -10.85 -9.64 14.94
CA GLY A 413 -10.29 -10.84 15.56
C GLY A 413 -8.77 -10.94 15.52
N ALA A 414 -8.06 -9.91 15.05
CA ALA A 414 -6.60 -9.91 15.01
C ALA A 414 -6.00 -10.09 16.43
N GLY A 415 -4.97 -10.92 16.53
CA GLY A 415 -4.29 -11.23 17.78
C GLY A 415 -4.95 -12.33 18.63
N ARG A 416 -5.96 -13.06 18.12
CA ARG A 416 -6.59 -14.19 18.81
C ARG A 416 -6.94 -15.34 17.85
N GLY A 417 -7.03 -16.56 18.38
CA GLY A 417 -7.49 -17.75 17.65
C GLY A 417 -6.71 -17.98 16.34
N GLU A 418 -7.44 -18.19 15.24
CA GLU A 418 -6.84 -18.38 13.90
C GLU A 418 -6.05 -17.15 13.41
N TYR A 419 -6.36 -15.95 13.91
CA TYR A 419 -5.72 -14.68 13.53
C TYR A 419 -4.67 -14.22 14.55
N LEU A 420 -4.11 -15.13 15.36
CA LEU A 420 -3.13 -14.80 16.41
C LEU A 420 -1.92 -14.00 15.89
N LEU A 421 -1.44 -14.35 14.69
CA LEU A 421 -0.28 -13.72 14.05
C LEU A 421 -0.67 -12.58 13.10
N VAL A 422 -1.97 -12.35 12.93
CA VAL A 422 -2.49 -11.32 12.04
C VAL A 422 -2.47 -9.97 12.71
N THR A 423 -2.10 -8.99 11.92
CA THR A 423 -2.06 -7.60 12.32
C THR A 423 -3.40 -6.89 12.14
N ASP A 424 -4.03 -7.07 10.98
CA ASP A 424 -5.33 -6.49 10.63
C ASP A 424 -6.07 -7.54 9.77
N ALA A 425 -7.32 -7.87 10.10
CA ALA A 425 -8.08 -8.95 9.43
C ALA A 425 -9.33 -8.43 8.71
N SER A 426 -9.12 -7.54 7.73
CA SER A 426 -10.21 -6.83 7.06
C SER A 426 -11.24 -7.74 6.36
N GLN A 427 -10.88 -8.95 5.92
CA GLN A 427 -11.80 -9.91 5.27
C GLN A 427 -12.79 -10.54 6.25
N ALA A 428 -12.48 -10.53 7.55
CA ALA A 428 -13.34 -11.07 8.61
C ALA A 428 -14.39 -10.06 9.08
N LEU A 429 -14.14 -8.76 8.87
CA LEU A 429 -15.00 -7.69 9.35
C LEU A 429 -16.47 -7.81 8.90
N PRO A 430 -16.81 -8.08 7.63
CA PRO A 430 -18.21 -8.07 7.21
C PRO A 430 -19.05 -9.10 7.96
N GLU A 431 -18.53 -10.32 8.09
CA GLU A 431 -19.20 -11.41 8.79
C GLU A 431 -19.39 -11.09 10.28
N ARG A 432 -18.33 -10.61 10.94
CA ARG A 432 -18.36 -10.26 12.36
C ARG A 432 -19.28 -9.09 12.69
N ILE A 433 -19.35 -8.09 11.82
CA ILE A 433 -20.32 -6.99 11.94
C ILE A 433 -21.74 -7.50 11.76
N LEU A 434 -21.97 -8.42 10.81
CA LEU A 434 -23.30 -8.99 10.56
C LEU A 434 -23.78 -9.89 11.70
N SER A 435 -22.89 -10.69 12.29
CA SER A 435 -23.20 -11.57 13.41
C SER A 435 -23.21 -10.88 14.77
N ALA A 436 -22.68 -9.65 14.86
CA ALA A 436 -22.43 -8.94 16.12
C ALA A 436 -21.56 -9.76 17.10
N ASP A 437 -20.61 -10.52 16.56
CA ASP A 437 -19.63 -11.31 17.33
C ASP A 437 -18.23 -10.72 17.10
N PRO A 438 -17.53 -10.23 18.14
CA PRO A 438 -17.83 -10.36 19.58
C PRO A 438 -18.89 -9.38 20.13
N TYR A 439 -19.22 -8.31 19.41
CA TYR A 439 -20.22 -7.32 19.80
C TYR A 439 -20.67 -6.49 18.57
N PRO A 440 -21.81 -5.77 18.65
CA PRO A 440 -22.25 -4.89 17.56
C PRO A 440 -21.37 -3.65 17.43
N ILE A 441 -21.25 -3.14 16.19
CA ILE A 441 -20.57 -1.87 15.90
C ILE A 441 -21.62 -0.75 15.81
N ASN A 442 -21.53 0.22 16.71
CA ASN A 442 -22.47 1.34 16.79
C ASN A 442 -22.04 2.54 15.94
N ALA A 443 -20.73 2.74 15.77
CA ALA A 443 -20.20 3.78 14.88
C ALA A 443 -19.05 3.25 14.01
N LEU A 444 -19.02 3.64 12.74
CA LEU A 444 -17.99 3.24 11.78
C LEU A 444 -17.40 4.45 11.07
N PHE A 445 -16.09 4.63 11.17
CA PHE A 445 -15.36 5.70 10.49
C PHE A 445 -14.64 5.15 9.27
N LEU A 446 -14.81 5.82 8.13
CA LEU A 446 -14.18 5.47 6.86
C LEU A 446 -13.22 6.58 6.47
N PHE A 447 -11.91 6.32 6.61
CA PHE A 447 -10.88 7.29 6.28
C PHE A 447 -9.91 6.78 5.22
N ALA A 448 -9.81 7.52 4.12
CA ALA A 448 -8.98 7.19 2.95
C ALA A 448 -9.23 5.78 2.39
N THR A 449 -10.42 5.22 2.61
CA THR A 449 -10.80 3.85 2.24
C THR A 449 -12.17 3.80 1.56
N ASN A 450 -12.35 2.80 0.71
CA ASN A 450 -13.61 2.50 0.03
C ASN A 450 -13.73 0.97 -0.14
N PRO A 451 -14.08 0.22 0.93
CA PRO A 451 -14.21 -1.24 0.87
C PRO A 451 -15.25 -1.70 -0.15
N LEU A 452 -16.28 -0.90 -0.44
CA LEU A 452 -17.33 -1.28 -1.40
C LEU A 452 -16.85 -1.26 -2.86
N ALA A 453 -15.83 -0.47 -3.19
CA ALA A 453 -15.15 -0.58 -4.47
C ALA A 453 -13.98 -1.56 -4.44
N SER A 454 -13.27 -1.67 -3.32
CA SER A 454 -11.92 -2.24 -3.35
C SER A 454 -11.73 -3.60 -2.75
N HIS A 455 -12.71 -4.09 -2.00
CA HIS A 455 -12.61 -5.35 -1.30
C HIS A 455 -13.32 -6.48 -2.08
N PRO A 456 -12.77 -7.71 -2.14
CA PRO A 456 -13.47 -8.86 -2.72
C PRO A 456 -14.81 -9.15 -2.07
N ALA A 457 -14.93 -8.92 -0.76
CA ALA A 457 -16.18 -9.08 -0.01
C ALA A 457 -17.11 -7.85 -0.05
N LYS A 458 -17.09 -7.04 -1.12
CA LYS A 458 -17.84 -5.78 -1.16
C LYS A 458 -19.34 -5.94 -0.92
N GLU A 459 -19.95 -7.03 -1.37
CA GLU A 459 -21.37 -7.31 -1.13
C GLU A 459 -21.63 -7.56 0.36
N ALA A 460 -20.78 -8.35 0.99
CA ALA A 460 -20.86 -8.61 2.43
C ALA A 460 -20.63 -7.32 3.24
N PHE A 461 -19.68 -6.47 2.83
CA PHE A 461 -19.49 -5.16 3.44
C PHE A 461 -20.72 -4.26 3.28
N ALA A 462 -21.38 -4.27 2.12
CA ALA A 462 -22.59 -3.49 1.90
C ALA A 462 -23.71 -3.93 2.87
N SER A 463 -23.88 -5.25 3.05
CA SER A 463 -24.81 -5.80 4.05
C SER A 463 -24.41 -5.44 5.48
N ALA A 464 -23.13 -5.55 5.81
CA ALA A 464 -22.59 -5.20 7.12
C ALA A 464 -22.81 -3.72 7.47
N PHE A 465 -22.60 -2.82 6.51
CA PHE A 465 -22.87 -1.39 6.70
C PHE A 465 -24.34 -1.13 7.04
N GLY A 466 -25.27 -1.96 6.54
CA GLY A 466 -26.69 -1.90 6.90
C GLY A 466 -26.99 -2.16 8.38
N ARG A 467 -26.09 -2.82 9.11
CA ARG A 467 -26.21 -3.07 10.57
C ARG A 467 -25.63 -1.95 11.43
N VAL A 468 -24.79 -1.09 10.88
CA VAL A 468 -24.13 -0.01 11.63
C VAL A 468 -25.06 1.21 11.70
N PRO A 469 -25.47 1.64 12.92
CA PRO A 469 -26.38 2.77 13.11
C PRO A 469 -25.84 4.13 12.64
N PHE A 470 -24.54 4.35 12.79
CA PHE A 470 -23.90 5.63 12.48
C PHE A 470 -22.58 5.46 11.73
N ILE A 471 -22.54 5.84 10.45
CA ILE A 471 -21.36 5.75 9.59
C ILE A 471 -20.87 7.15 9.24
N VAL A 472 -19.58 7.41 9.43
CA VAL A 472 -18.93 8.68 9.09
C VAL A 472 -17.92 8.43 7.98
N SER A 473 -18.06 9.14 6.85
CA SER A 473 -17.06 9.11 5.77
C SER A 473 -16.25 10.40 5.75
N PHE A 474 -14.94 10.26 5.60
CA PHE A 474 -14.01 11.37 5.39
C PHE A 474 -13.59 11.51 3.91
N SER A 475 -14.30 10.86 2.98
CA SER A 475 -13.95 10.92 1.56
C SER A 475 -14.19 12.33 0.99
N PRO A 476 -13.28 12.85 0.15
CA PRO A 476 -13.54 14.08 -0.62
C PRO A 476 -14.57 13.88 -1.74
N PHE A 477 -15.02 12.64 -1.99
CA PHE A 477 -15.95 12.27 -3.06
C PHE A 477 -17.16 11.52 -2.53
N LEU A 478 -18.28 11.60 -3.26
CA LEU A 478 -19.41 10.70 -3.05
C LEU A 478 -19.15 9.34 -3.72
N ASP A 479 -18.29 8.54 -3.09
CA ASP A 479 -17.94 7.19 -3.54
C ASP A 479 -18.91 6.11 -3.02
N GLU A 480 -18.73 4.86 -3.45
CA GLU A 480 -19.63 3.74 -3.12
C GLU A 480 -19.81 3.55 -1.61
N SER A 481 -18.73 3.68 -0.84
CA SER A 481 -18.75 3.58 0.62
C SER A 481 -19.36 4.82 1.28
N SER A 482 -19.06 6.01 0.77
CA SER A 482 -19.58 7.28 1.29
C SER A 482 -21.08 7.43 1.02
N ALA A 483 -21.60 6.84 -0.06
CA ALA A 483 -23.03 6.75 -0.33
C ALA A 483 -23.80 5.89 0.70
N ARG A 484 -23.10 5.18 1.59
CA ARG A 484 -23.69 4.47 2.75
C ARG A 484 -23.48 5.20 4.07
N ALA A 485 -22.82 6.36 4.07
CA ALA A 485 -22.57 7.12 5.28
C ALA A 485 -23.83 7.84 5.77
N ASP A 486 -23.82 8.19 7.05
CA ASP A 486 -24.84 9.00 7.70
C ASP A 486 -24.37 10.45 7.89
N LEU A 487 -23.04 10.64 7.95
CA LEU A 487 -22.35 11.93 7.94
C LEU A 487 -21.13 11.85 7.02
N ILE A 488 -20.93 12.84 6.16
CA ILE A 488 -19.75 12.98 5.31
C ILE A 488 -19.02 14.27 5.67
N LEU A 489 -17.74 14.14 6.02
CA LEU A 489 -16.84 15.22 6.41
C LEU A 489 -15.69 15.28 5.39
N PRO A 490 -15.86 15.98 4.27
CA PRO A 490 -14.93 15.83 3.14
C PRO A 490 -13.53 16.38 3.46
N ASP A 491 -12.54 15.51 3.26
CA ASP A 491 -11.11 15.81 3.47
C ASP A 491 -10.57 16.75 2.37
N HIS A 492 -9.48 17.44 2.68
CA HIS A 492 -8.68 18.11 1.66
C HIS A 492 -8.04 17.08 0.72
N THR A 493 -7.79 17.48 -0.53
CA THR A 493 -6.83 16.75 -1.37
C THR A 493 -5.42 16.96 -0.83
N TYR A 494 -4.47 16.12 -1.26
CA TYR A 494 -3.09 16.21 -0.78
C TYR A 494 -2.37 17.51 -1.20
N LEU A 495 -2.95 18.29 -2.12
CA LEU A 495 -2.45 19.60 -2.56
C LEU A 495 -2.98 20.77 -1.72
N GLU A 496 -3.97 20.55 -0.85
CA GLU A 496 -4.66 21.60 -0.07
C GLU A 496 -4.37 21.48 1.44
N ARG A 497 -3.45 20.60 1.88
CA ARG A 497 -3.24 20.31 3.30
C ARG A 497 -1.79 20.24 3.72
N TRP A 498 -1.60 20.42 5.02
CA TRP A 498 -0.39 20.01 5.73
C TRP A 498 -0.30 18.49 5.82
N GLN A 499 0.85 17.94 5.46
CA GLN A 499 1.11 16.51 5.56
C GLN A 499 2.61 16.21 5.62
N ASP A 500 2.94 15.14 6.32
CA ASP A 500 4.25 14.52 6.25
C ASP A 500 4.24 13.26 5.40
N ASP A 501 5.44 12.82 5.04
CA ASP A 501 5.66 11.48 4.56
C ASP A 501 6.96 10.89 5.12
N GLN A 502 6.86 9.70 5.71
CA GLN A 502 7.95 9.03 6.41
C GLN A 502 8.40 7.83 5.58
N VAL A 503 9.47 8.04 4.80
CA VAL A 503 10.02 7.04 3.87
C VAL A 503 11.22 6.37 4.51
N THR A 504 10.97 5.25 5.19
CA THR A 504 12.01 4.43 5.84
C THR A 504 12.26 3.11 5.13
N HIS A 505 11.29 2.62 4.36
CA HIS A 505 11.30 1.28 3.77
C HIS A 505 12.05 1.17 2.43
N LEU A 506 12.52 2.28 1.86
CA LEU A 506 13.30 2.28 0.62
C LEU A 506 14.80 2.17 0.96
N GLY A 507 15.54 1.38 0.17
CA GLY A 507 16.96 1.12 0.41
C GLY A 507 17.85 2.36 0.33
N GLY A 508 18.85 2.41 1.22
CA GLY A 508 19.99 3.31 1.10
C GLY A 508 19.82 4.72 1.69
N PHE A 509 18.68 5.04 2.30
CA PHE A 509 18.46 6.30 3.04
C PHE A 509 17.18 6.23 3.89
N THR A 510 17.07 7.14 4.87
CA THR A 510 15.79 7.49 5.50
C THR A 510 15.39 8.89 5.09
N CYS A 511 14.09 9.15 4.97
CA CYS A 511 13.60 10.46 4.56
C CYS A 511 12.31 10.84 5.30
N PHE A 512 12.28 12.08 5.76
CA PHE A 512 11.09 12.76 6.25
C PHE A 512 10.75 13.89 5.27
N SER A 513 9.64 13.76 4.56
CA SER A 513 9.14 14.77 3.65
C SER A 513 8.06 15.60 4.33
N LEU A 514 8.01 16.90 4.04
CA LEU A 514 7.01 17.84 4.55
C LEU A 514 6.34 18.57 3.38
N ALA A 515 5.02 18.61 3.38
CA ALA A 515 4.23 19.38 2.44
C ALA A 515 3.29 20.34 3.18
N ARG A 516 3.30 21.60 2.73
CA ARG A 516 2.28 22.60 3.06
C ARG A 516 1.23 22.64 1.95
N PRO A 517 0.05 23.23 2.19
CA PRO A 517 -0.93 23.49 1.14
C PRO A 517 -0.27 24.23 -0.04
N ALA A 518 -0.39 23.67 -1.24
CA ALA A 518 0.05 24.32 -2.48
C ALA A 518 -1.01 25.27 -3.02
N ALA A 519 -2.28 25.02 -2.72
CA ALA A 519 -3.38 25.95 -2.93
C ALA A 519 -4.25 26.02 -1.68
N GLU A 520 -4.95 27.14 -1.54
CA GLU A 520 -6.07 27.24 -0.60
C GLU A 520 -7.16 26.22 -0.96
N PRO A 521 -7.91 25.71 0.03
CA PRO A 521 -9.00 24.78 -0.24
C PRO A 521 -10.01 25.36 -1.25
N LEU A 522 -10.27 24.63 -2.33
CA LEU A 522 -11.21 25.08 -3.38
C LEU A 522 -12.67 25.07 -2.92
N HIS A 523 -12.95 24.33 -1.87
CA HIS A 523 -14.27 24.06 -1.33
C HIS A 523 -14.22 24.18 0.20
N GLN A 524 -15.39 24.16 0.85
CA GLN A 524 -15.51 24.13 2.31
C GLN A 524 -15.16 22.75 2.88
N THR A 525 -14.01 22.20 2.48
CA THR A 525 -13.43 20.97 3.00
C THR A 525 -12.51 21.29 4.17
N ARG A 526 -12.11 20.30 4.95
CA ARG A 526 -11.13 20.46 6.03
C ARG A 526 -10.17 19.28 6.05
N ASN A 527 -8.93 19.52 6.44
CA ASN A 527 -7.98 18.45 6.73
C ASN A 527 -8.52 17.55 7.85
N THR A 528 -8.69 16.26 7.56
CA THR A 528 -9.23 15.30 8.53
C THR A 528 -8.40 15.22 9.81
N ALA A 529 -7.08 15.43 9.73
CA ALA A 529 -6.24 15.45 10.92
C ALA A 529 -6.64 16.59 11.88
N ASP A 530 -6.94 17.78 11.35
CA ASP A 530 -7.43 18.90 12.15
C ASP A 530 -8.84 18.63 12.71
N VAL A 531 -9.69 17.93 11.94
CA VAL A 531 -11.02 17.48 12.41
C VAL A 531 -10.91 16.52 13.61
N VAL A 532 -9.98 15.56 13.57
CA VAL A 532 -9.74 14.63 14.69
C VAL A 532 -9.23 15.38 15.93
N LEU A 533 -8.35 16.37 15.76
CA LEU A 533 -7.89 17.22 16.87
C LEU A 533 -9.06 18.01 17.49
N ASP A 534 -9.94 18.57 16.68
CA ASP A 534 -11.09 19.34 17.18
C ASP A 534 -12.14 18.47 17.89
N ILE A 535 -12.42 17.27 17.36
CA ILE A 535 -13.29 16.30 18.05
C ILE A 535 -12.66 15.88 19.38
N SER A 536 -11.34 15.67 19.41
CA SER A 536 -10.63 15.30 20.65
C SER A 536 -10.75 16.39 21.71
N LYS A 537 -10.59 17.67 21.33
CA LYS A 537 -10.81 18.81 22.23
C LYS A 537 -12.26 18.89 22.70
N ALA A 538 -13.23 18.68 21.80
CA ALA A 538 -14.65 18.76 22.12
C ALA A 538 -15.12 17.61 23.04
N LEU A 539 -14.51 16.42 22.95
CA LEU A 539 -14.72 15.32 23.90
C LEU A 539 -14.11 15.61 25.28
N GLY A 540 -13.06 16.43 25.36
CA GLY A 540 -12.43 16.86 26.61
C GLY A 540 -11.68 15.75 27.35
N GLY A 541 -11.30 16.05 28.59
CA GLY A 541 -10.65 15.10 29.51
C GLY A 541 -9.39 14.43 28.94
N SER A 542 -9.25 13.13 29.22
CA SER A 542 -8.10 12.33 28.81
C SER A 542 -7.90 12.27 27.28
N VAL A 543 -8.97 12.42 26.50
CA VAL A 543 -8.91 12.44 25.03
C VAL A 543 -8.23 13.71 24.54
N ALA A 544 -8.61 14.87 25.09
CA ALA A 544 -7.97 16.14 24.74
C ALA A 544 -6.51 16.21 25.19
N GLU A 545 -6.20 15.73 26.40
CA GLU A 545 -4.83 15.66 26.94
C GLU A 545 -3.91 14.78 26.08
N SER A 546 -4.46 13.70 25.53
CA SER A 546 -3.73 12.76 24.67
C SER A 546 -3.45 13.32 23.26
N LEU A 547 -4.07 14.42 22.87
CA LEU A 547 -3.90 15.06 21.56
C LEU A 547 -3.82 16.59 21.73
N PRO A 548 -2.75 17.11 22.37
CA PRO A 548 -2.70 18.49 22.87
C PRO A 548 -2.50 19.57 21.78
N TRP A 549 -2.32 19.18 20.52
CA TRP A 549 -2.02 20.09 19.42
C TRP A 549 -3.27 20.88 18.98
N LYS A 550 -3.07 22.15 18.63
CA LYS A 550 -4.17 22.98 18.13
C LYS A 550 -4.46 22.64 16.68
N ARG A 551 -3.42 22.46 15.87
CA ARG A 551 -3.48 22.11 14.47
C ARG A 551 -2.51 21.01 14.13
N PHE A 552 -2.73 20.35 12.99
CA PHE A 552 -1.87 19.27 12.53
C PHE A 552 -0.44 19.74 12.25
N ASP A 553 -0.26 20.97 11.75
CA ASP A 553 1.08 21.54 11.54
C ASP A 553 1.88 21.74 12.84
N ASP A 554 1.22 21.92 13.99
CA ASP A 554 1.89 21.93 15.30
C ASP A 554 2.50 20.56 15.62
N LEU A 555 1.78 19.47 15.31
CA LEU A 555 2.28 18.10 15.49
C LEU A 555 3.45 17.81 14.55
N LEU A 556 3.37 18.26 13.29
CA LEU A 556 4.47 18.12 12.33
C LEU A 556 5.72 18.89 12.80
N ARG A 557 5.53 20.12 13.29
CA ARG A 557 6.62 20.95 13.83
C ARG A 557 7.22 20.36 15.09
N HIS A 558 6.40 19.80 15.99
CA HIS A 558 6.88 19.06 17.17
C HIS A 558 7.76 17.88 16.73
N GLY A 559 7.25 17.03 15.83
CA GLY A 559 7.97 15.87 15.34
C GLY A 559 9.32 16.19 14.69
N ALA A 560 9.33 17.21 13.83
CA ALA A 560 10.51 17.64 13.09
C ALA A 560 11.62 18.23 13.99
N ARG A 561 11.31 18.65 15.23
CA ARG A 561 12.33 19.13 16.17
C ARG A 561 13.38 18.07 16.49
N GLY A 562 12.98 16.81 16.59
CA GLY A 562 13.92 15.71 16.79
C GLY A 562 14.93 15.58 15.65
N LEU A 563 14.53 15.87 14.41
CA LEU A 563 15.43 15.81 13.26
C LEU A 563 16.57 16.83 13.39
N TYR A 564 16.25 18.02 13.92
CA TYR A 564 17.23 19.06 14.23
C TYR A 564 18.12 18.67 15.43
N GLU A 565 17.51 18.20 16.52
CA GLU A 565 18.21 17.83 17.75
C GLU A 565 19.13 16.62 17.58
N ALA A 566 18.84 15.74 16.62
CA ALA A 566 19.65 14.57 16.31
C ALA A 566 21.05 14.91 15.80
N GLY A 567 21.27 16.13 15.29
CA GLY A 567 22.57 16.58 14.78
C GLY A 567 23.10 15.77 13.58
N ARG A 568 22.25 14.97 12.94
CA ARG A 568 22.57 14.13 11.77
C ARG A 568 21.58 14.35 10.63
N GLY A 569 21.91 13.82 9.46
CA GLY A 569 21.15 14.01 8.24
C GLY A 569 21.14 15.47 7.76
N TYR A 570 20.40 15.72 6.70
CA TYR A 570 20.44 16.99 5.96
C TYR A 570 19.05 17.39 5.51
N VAL A 571 18.75 18.68 5.54
CA VAL A 571 17.65 19.20 4.72
C VAL A 571 18.11 19.15 3.26
N ILE A 572 17.26 18.67 2.34
CA ILE A 572 17.66 18.57 0.94
C ILE A 572 18.02 19.97 0.42
N SER A 573 19.14 20.09 -0.29
CA SER A 573 19.65 21.38 -0.74
C SER A 573 20.41 21.21 -2.06
N THR A 574 20.87 22.32 -2.64
CA THR A 574 21.59 22.30 -3.92
C THR A 574 22.86 21.43 -3.85
N PRO A 575 23.20 20.67 -4.92
CA PRO A 575 24.34 19.74 -4.91
C PRO A 575 25.70 20.36 -4.55
N ALA A 576 25.95 21.62 -4.93
CA ALA A 576 27.19 22.33 -4.60
C ALA A 576 27.34 22.54 -3.08
N ARG A 577 26.24 22.93 -2.43
CA ARG A 577 26.16 23.17 -0.98
C ARG A 577 26.32 21.86 -0.20
N GLU A 578 25.69 20.79 -0.68
CA GLU A 578 25.85 19.45 -0.13
C GLU A 578 27.29 18.93 -0.30
N SER A 579 27.89 19.10 -1.49
CA SER A 579 29.23 18.60 -1.80
C SER A 579 30.31 19.32 -0.99
N LEU A 580 30.24 20.65 -0.87
CA LEU A 580 31.15 21.43 -0.04
C LEU A 580 31.09 20.97 1.42
N ARG A 581 29.90 20.76 1.96
CA ARG A 581 29.72 20.30 3.34
C ARG A 581 30.32 18.92 3.58
N ARG A 582 30.14 17.99 2.64
CA ARG A 582 30.76 16.66 2.72
C ARG A 582 32.28 16.72 2.72
N ILE A 583 32.88 17.66 1.98
CA ILE A 583 34.33 17.87 1.99
C ILE A 583 34.77 18.33 3.38
N LEU A 584 34.07 19.30 3.97
CA LEU A 584 34.36 19.81 5.31
C LEU A 584 34.23 18.72 6.38
N GLU A 585 33.14 17.94 6.37
CA GLU A 585 32.91 16.86 7.33
C GLU A 585 33.96 15.75 7.21
N ARG A 586 34.38 15.38 5.99
CA ARG A 586 35.49 14.44 5.75
C ARG A 586 36.84 14.95 6.26
N GLN A 587 37.02 16.26 6.30
CA GLN A 587 38.21 16.91 6.85
C GLN A 587 38.10 17.12 8.38
N GLY A 588 37.06 16.61 9.03
CA GLY A 588 36.84 16.72 10.46
C GLY A 588 36.16 18.02 10.91
N TYR A 589 35.73 18.88 9.98
CA TYR A 589 35.00 20.11 10.29
C TYR A 589 33.50 19.83 10.36
N TRP A 590 32.95 19.84 11.57
CA TRP A 590 31.51 19.74 11.83
C TRP A 590 30.97 21.11 12.20
N ALA A 591 30.13 21.68 11.35
CA ALA A 591 29.37 22.89 11.64
C ALA A 591 27.87 22.57 11.60
N PRO A 592 27.08 22.97 12.62
CA PRO A 592 25.63 22.87 12.56
C PRO A 592 25.10 23.57 11.31
N GLU A 593 24.23 22.90 10.54
CA GLU A 593 23.66 23.48 9.32
C GLU A 593 22.83 24.74 9.61
N PHE A 594 22.15 24.74 10.75
CA PHE A 594 21.22 25.76 11.18
C PHE A 594 21.57 26.18 12.61
N LYS A 595 21.46 27.49 12.89
CA LYS A 595 21.77 28.05 14.21
C LYS A 595 20.61 27.89 15.20
N SER A 596 19.41 27.61 14.69
CA SER A 596 18.20 27.44 15.48
C SER A 596 17.23 26.47 14.80
N PHE A 597 16.32 25.92 15.59
CA PHE A 597 15.23 25.09 15.07
C PHE A 597 14.33 25.85 14.08
N ASP A 598 14.10 27.14 14.27
CA ASP A 598 13.24 27.92 13.37
C ASP A 598 13.89 28.11 11.99
N GLU A 599 15.22 28.28 11.95
CA GLU A 599 15.97 28.29 10.69
C GLU A 599 15.89 26.93 9.98
N PHE A 600 16.07 25.83 10.72
CA PHE A 600 15.88 24.47 10.22
C PHE A 600 14.46 24.24 9.68
N TRP A 601 13.44 24.65 10.43
CA TRP A 601 12.04 24.50 10.07
C TRP A 601 11.70 25.26 8.79
N ASN A 602 12.17 26.51 8.68
CA ASN A 602 11.99 27.32 7.46
C ASN A 602 12.72 26.71 6.26
N ALA A 603 13.90 26.14 6.45
CA ALA A 603 14.60 25.41 5.40
C ALA A 603 13.82 24.16 4.99
N LEU A 604 13.32 23.37 5.94
CA LEU A 604 12.50 22.20 5.67
C LEU A 604 11.21 22.55 4.92
N LEU A 605 10.55 23.66 5.27
CA LEU A 605 9.39 24.19 4.53
C LEU A 605 9.74 24.62 3.11
N THR A 606 10.92 25.18 2.91
CA THR A 606 11.38 25.67 1.61
C THR A 606 11.74 24.52 0.67
N TRP A 607 12.46 23.53 1.21
CA TRP A 607 13.04 22.45 0.42
C TRP A 607 12.21 21.16 0.43
N GLY A 608 11.32 20.98 1.40
CA GLY A 608 10.28 19.94 1.39
C GLY A 608 10.71 18.56 1.89
N ALA A 609 11.99 18.33 2.22
CA ALA A 609 12.40 17.09 2.86
C ALA A 609 13.71 17.20 3.66
N TRP A 610 13.81 16.35 4.66
CA TRP A 610 15.05 15.97 5.34
C TRP A 610 15.38 14.53 4.97
N TRP A 611 16.66 14.21 4.85
CA TRP A 611 17.11 12.85 4.58
C TRP A 611 18.42 12.53 5.27
N ASP A 612 18.60 11.26 5.56
CA ASP A 612 19.84 10.73 6.09
C ASP A 612 20.31 9.56 5.25
N ARG A 613 21.54 9.69 4.75
CA ARG A 613 22.24 8.66 3.98
C ARG A 613 23.08 7.75 4.88
N THR A 614 23.26 8.11 6.15
CA THR A 614 23.81 7.23 7.17
C THR A 614 22.75 6.21 7.53
N GLY A 615 22.52 5.27 6.61
CA GLY A 615 21.83 4.03 6.95
C GLY A 615 22.61 3.31 8.06
N PRO A 616 21.95 2.47 8.88
CA PRO A 616 22.65 1.68 9.89
C PRO A 616 23.80 0.91 9.24
N PRO A 617 24.92 0.68 9.96
CA PRO A 617 26.06 -0.02 9.39
C PRO A 617 25.62 -1.36 8.81
N ALA A 618 26.08 -1.64 7.59
CA ALA A 618 25.91 -2.93 6.95
C ALA A 618 26.60 -3.99 7.83
N SER A 619 25.81 -4.69 8.64
CA SER A 619 26.27 -5.78 9.50
C SER A 619 25.20 -6.86 9.53
N PRO A 620 25.55 -8.12 9.25
CA PRO A 620 24.65 -9.25 9.45
C PRO A 620 24.06 -9.28 10.87
N ASN A 621 24.88 -9.04 11.90
CA ASN A 621 24.44 -9.09 13.30
C ASN A 621 23.38 -8.04 13.65
N ALA A 622 23.38 -6.89 12.96
CA ALA A 622 22.36 -5.86 13.16
C ALA A 622 20.96 -6.28 12.67
N LEU A 623 20.88 -7.33 11.86
CA LEU A 623 19.63 -7.86 11.29
C LEU A 623 19.15 -9.15 11.94
N LEU A 624 19.85 -9.69 12.94
CA LEU A 624 19.54 -10.98 13.57
C LEU A 624 19.07 -10.75 15.01
N GLY A 625 17.80 -10.35 15.13
CA GLY A 625 17.11 -10.12 16.41
C GLY A 625 16.25 -11.30 16.89
N THR A 626 16.46 -12.50 16.33
CA THR A 626 15.76 -13.71 16.78
C THR A 626 16.23 -14.14 18.17
N GLN A 627 15.53 -15.08 18.78
CA GLN A 627 15.93 -15.63 20.08
C GLN A 627 17.29 -16.35 20.01
N SER A 628 17.61 -16.99 18.89
CA SER A 628 18.92 -17.62 18.67
C SER A 628 20.04 -16.61 18.35
N GLY A 629 19.71 -15.33 18.11
CA GLY A 629 20.65 -14.35 17.56
C GLY A 629 21.10 -14.67 16.13
N LYS A 630 20.41 -15.59 15.45
CA LYS A 630 20.75 -16.11 14.12
C LYS A 630 19.57 -16.01 13.16
N PHE A 631 19.81 -16.17 11.87
CA PHE A 631 18.75 -16.39 10.90
C PHE A 631 18.14 -17.78 11.10
N GLU A 632 16.85 -17.85 11.39
CA GLU A 632 16.16 -19.09 11.73
C GLU A 632 15.42 -19.63 10.51
N PHE A 633 15.96 -20.70 9.90
CA PHE A 633 15.19 -21.50 8.94
C PHE A 633 14.05 -22.23 9.63
N HIS A 634 14.32 -22.73 10.84
CA HIS A 634 13.31 -23.26 11.75
C HIS A 634 12.95 -22.18 12.78
N SER A 635 11.79 -21.55 12.64
CA SER A 635 11.40 -20.41 13.48
C SER A 635 11.04 -20.83 14.91
N THR A 636 11.89 -20.45 15.86
CA THR A 636 11.67 -20.67 17.29
C THR A 636 10.49 -19.84 17.81
N LEU A 637 10.34 -18.61 17.32
CA LEU A 637 9.21 -17.75 17.65
C LEU A 637 7.88 -18.35 17.18
N LEU A 638 7.84 -18.93 15.97
CA LEU A 638 6.63 -19.59 15.47
C LEU A 638 6.29 -20.82 16.33
N LYS A 639 7.30 -21.65 16.66
CA LYS A 639 7.15 -22.80 17.57
C LYS A 639 6.55 -22.39 18.92
N GLN A 640 7.09 -21.36 19.56
CA GLN A 640 6.58 -20.86 20.84
C GLN A 640 5.13 -20.39 20.76
N ARG A 641 4.77 -19.65 19.72
CA ARG A 641 3.39 -19.15 19.52
C ARG A 641 2.40 -20.29 19.34
N ILE A 642 2.80 -21.31 18.60
CA ILE A 642 1.99 -22.50 18.35
C ILE A 642 1.85 -23.35 19.61
N GLU A 643 2.95 -23.64 20.31
CA GLU A 643 2.93 -24.40 21.57
C GLU A 643 2.09 -23.71 22.64
N ALA A 644 2.18 -22.38 22.73
CA ALA A 644 1.32 -21.58 23.62
C ALA A 644 -0.16 -21.72 23.25
N ALA A 645 -0.52 -21.59 21.96
CA ALA A 645 -1.89 -21.76 21.48
C ALA A 645 -2.42 -23.19 21.71
N VAL A 646 -1.58 -24.22 21.54
CA VAL A 646 -1.94 -25.62 21.83
C VAL A 646 -2.18 -25.83 23.32
N LYS A 647 -1.40 -25.18 24.18
CA LYS A 647 -1.57 -25.26 25.63
C LYS A 647 -2.88 -24.61 26.09
N GLU A 648 -3.29 -23.53 25.43
CA GLU A 648 -4.51 -22.78 25.75
C GLU A 648 -5.78 -23.42 25.15
N ASP A 649 -5.77 -23.72 23.84
CA ASP A 649 -6.94 -24.19 23.09
C ASP A 649 -6.97 -25.72 22.85
N GLY A 650 -5.93 -26.44 23.27
CA GLY A 650 -5.73 -27.85 22.98
C GLY A 650 -5.14 -28.14 21.58
N PRO A 651 -4.92 -29.42 21.23
CA PRO A 651 -4.26 -29.84 20.00
C PRO A 651 -5.05 -29.56 18.71
N SER A 652 -6.33 -29.20 18.83
CA SER A 652 -7.19 -28.77 17.72
C SER A 652 -7.32 -27.24 17.62
N SER A 653 -6.39 -26.48 18.22
CA SER A 653 -6.37 -25.01 18.15
C SER A 653 -6.60 -24.54 16.71
N PRO A 654 -7.46 -23.52 16.48
CA PRO A 654 -7.72 -22.96 15.15
C PRO A 654 -6.45 -22.55 14.40
N LEU A 655 -5.44 -22.05 15.13
CA LEU A 655 -4.14 -21.69 14.58
C LEU A 655 -3.39 -22.91 13.99
N VAL A 656 -3.35 -24.02 14.72
CA VAL A 656 -2.69 -25.27 14.31
C VAL A 656 -3.40 -25.91 13.12
N SER A 657 -4.74 -25.89 13.15
CA SER A 657 -5.54 -26.37 12.03
C SER A 657 -5.24 -25.60 10.74
N THR A 658 -5.09 -24.28 10.84
CA THR A 658 -4.73 -23.43 9.69
C THR A 658 -3.31 -23.72 9.16
N LEU A 659 -2.39 -24.10 10.03
CA LEU A 659 -1.03 -24.48 9.67
C LEU A 659 -0.92 -25.89 9.02
N GLY A 660 -2.03 -26.61 8.85
CA GLY A 660 -2.03 -27.95 8.25
C GLY A 660 -2.01 -29.10 9.26
N GLY A 661 -2.26 -28.81 10.55
CA GLY A 661 -2.45 -29.80 11.62
C GLY A 661 -1.16 -30.33 12.26
N SER A 662 -1.32 -31.01 13.40
CA SER A 662 -0.22 -31.52 14.24
C SER A 662 0.60 -32.68 13.66
N LYS A 663 0.17 -33.26 12.54
CA LYS A 663 0.80 -34.47 11.93
C LYS A 663 2.15 -34.21 11.26
N ARG A 664 2.65 -32.97 11.29
CA ARG A 664 3.91 -32.55 10.65
C ARG A 664 4.79 -31.71 11.58
N ALA A 665 4.98 -32.16 12.82
CA ALA A 665 5.68 -31.51 13.94
C ALA A 665 6.67 -30.38 13.52
N ASP A 666 7.81 -30.71 12.91
CA ASP A 666 8.84 -29.71 12.55
C ASP A 666 8.56 -28.93 11.26
N LEU A 667 7.80 -29.50 10.32
CA LEU A 667 7.54 -28.86 9.03
C LEU A 667 6.67 -27.61 9.16
N LEU A 668 5.93 -27.47 10.27
CA LEU A 668 5.16 -26.28 10.58
C LEU A 668 6.06 -25.05 10.77
N TYR A 669 7.25 -25.27 11.32
CA TYR A 669 8.19 -24.21 11.72
C TYR A 669 9.27 -23.95 10.66
N LEU A 670 9.41 -24.86 9.69
CA LEU A 670 10.30 -24.75 8.52
C LEU A 670 9.58 -24.09 7.33
N PRO A 671 10.30 -23.64 6.29
CA PRO A 671 9.75 -23.06 5.06
C PRO A 671 9.15 -24.14 4.14
N ALA A 672 8.24 -24.98 4.65
CA ALA A 672 7.67 -26.09 3.92
C ALA A 672 6.38 -25.68 3.19
N VAL A 673 6.40 -25.74 1.85
CA VAL A 673 5.24 -25.49 0.99
C VAL A 673 4.74 -26.81 0.39
N ALA A 674 3.47 -27.14 0.60
CA ALA A 674 2.89 -28.37 0.04
C ALA A 674 2.89 -28.33 -1.50
N ILE A 675 3.38 -29.40 -2.13
CA ILE A 675 3.27 -29.59 -3.57
C ILE A 675 1.86 -30.11 -3.87
N PRO A 676 1.01 -29.34 -4.58
CA PRO A 676 -0.36 -29.75 -4.82
C PRO A 676 -0.41 -30.96 -5.76
N SER A 677 -1.33 -31.89 -5.51
CA SER A 677 -1.64 -32.92 -6.49
C SER A 677 -2.24 -32.29 -7.75
N VAL A 678 -1.92 -32.85 -8.91
CA VAL A 678 -2.55 -32.44 -10.17
C VAL A 678 -4.04 -32.75 -10.06
N ARG A 679 -4.87 -31.70 -10.06
CA ARG A 679 -6.34 -31.83 -10.05
C ARG A 679 -6.90 -31.45 -11.40
N GLU A 680 -7.86 -32.23 -11.87
CA GLU A 680 -8.62 -31.90 -13.07
C GLU A 680 -9.29 -30.52 -12.92
N PRO A 681 -9.26 -29.66 -13.95
CA PRO A 681 -9.64 -28.26 -13.81
C PRO A 681 -11.13 -28.01 -13.48
N GLY A 682 -11.98 -29.04 -13.57
CA GLY A 682 -13.41 -28.96 -13.26
C GLY A 682 -14.16 -27.95 -14.15
N ALA A 683 -15.22 -27.33 -13.61
CA ALA A 683 -16.06 -26.37 -14.33
C ALA A 683 -15.36 -25.02 -14.64
N PHE A 684 -14.25 -24.71 -13.97
CA PHE A 684 -13.51 -23.46 -14.08
C PHE A 684 -12.04 -23.73 -14.45
N PRO A 685 -11.77 -23.98 -15.74
CA PRO A 685 -10.49 -24.56 -16.15
C PRO A 685 -9.30 -23.60 -16.06
N LEU A 686 -9.54 -22.29 -16.11
CA LEU A 686 -8.51 -21.25 -16.16
C LEU A 686 -8.27 -20.65 -14.78
N ARG A 687 -7.06 -20.14 -14.53
CA ARG A 687 -6.74 -19.39 -13.31
C ARG A 687 -6.83 -17.89 -13.58
N LEU A 688 -7.44 -17.14 -12.67
CA LEU A 688 -7.47 -15.68 -12.72
C LEU A 688 -6.26 -15.11 -11.96
N ASN A 689 -5.49 -14.26 -12.63
CA ASN A 689 -4.49 -13.42 -11.97
C ASN A 689 -4.85 -11.94 -12.17
N THR A 690 -5.05 -11.23 -11.06
CA THR A 690 -5.34 -9.79 -11.12
C THR A 690 -4.07 -8.97 -10.90
N TYR A 691 -3.96 -7.85 -11.61
CA TYR A 691 -2.76 -7.02 -11.58
C TYR A 691 -3.10 -5.53 -11.57
N ARG A 692 -2.15 -4.67 -11.20
CA ARG A 692 -2.36 -3.22 -11.16
C ARG A 692 -1.62 -2.54 -12.31
N LEU A 693 -2.23 -1.50 -12.84
CA LEU A 693 -1.63 -0.67 -13.88
C LEU A 693 -0.79 0.44 -13.27
N VAL A 694 0.32 0.80 -13.94
CA VAL A 694 1.16 1.94 -13.53
C VAL A 694 0.38 3.26 -13.49
N THR A 695 -0.65 3.38 -14.33
CA THR A 695 -1.56 4.53 -14.46
C THR A 695 -2.71 4.51 -13.45
N ARG A 696 -2.80 3.53 -12.55
CA ARG A 696 -3.91 3.42 -11.60
C ARG A 696 -3.44 3.65 -10.16
N PRO A 697 -3.97 4.67 -9.47
CA PRO A 697 -3.76 4.87 -8.04
C PRO A 697 -4.29 3.69 -7.21
N GLY A 698 -3.71 3.48 -6.03
CA GLY A 698 -4.00 2.29 -5.22
C GLY A 698 -5.47 2.13 -4.78
N GLY A 699 -6.23 3.21 -4.80
CA GLY A 699 -7.61 3.32 -4.31
C GLY A 699 -8.69 3.52 -5.37
N GLY A 700 -8.33 3.76 -6.65
CA GLY A 700 -9.29 4.19 -7.67
C GLY A 700 -8.59 4.84 -8.88
N GLY A 701 -9.16 5.96 -9.36
CA GLY A 701 -8.71 6.69 -10.55
C GLY A 701 -9.60 6.54 -11.78
N ARG A 702 -10.82 6.02 -11.58
CA ARG A 702 -11.87 5.96 -12.62
C ARG A 702 -12.47 7.33 -12.95
N ASN A 703 -12.27 8.33 -12.10
CA ASN A 703 -12.64 9.73 -12.35
C ASN A 703 -11.45 10.59 -12.84
N GLN A 704 -10.35 9.95 -13.28
CA GLN A 704 -9.17 10.65 -13.78
C GLN A 704 -8.98 10.37 -15.29
N PRO A 705 -9.69 11.11 -16.17
CA PRO A 705 -9.65 10.94 -17.62
C PRO A 705 -8.25 10.81 -18.23
N TRP A 706 -7.26 11.59 -17.78
CA TRP A 706 -5.91 11.53 -18.37
C TRP A 706 -5.24 10.21 -18.07
N LEU A 707 -5.50 9.65 -16.89
CA LEU A 707 -4.98 8.33 -16.54
C LEU A 707 -5.73 7.23 -17.30
N LEU A 708 -7.04 7.38 -17.54
CA LEU A 708 -7.86 6.44 -18.31
C LEU A 708 -7.45 6.38 -19.78
N GLU A 709 -7.11 7.54 -20.35
CA GLU A 709 -6.68 7.70 -21.73
C GLU A 709 -5.30 7.09 -21.99
N GLN A 710 -4.42 7.11 -20.98
CA GLN A 710 -3.08 6.55 -21.13
C GLN A 710 -3.11 5.03 -21.31
N PRO A 711 -2.58 4.52 -22.43
CA PRO A 711 -2.44 3.09 -22.61
C PRO A 711 -1.46 2.56 -21.57
N ALA A 712 -1.88 1.55 -20.81
CA ALA A 712 -1.00 0.95 -19.83
C ALA A 712 0.00 0.00 -20.51
N VAL A 713 -0.48 -1.19 -20.90
CA VAL A 713 0.36 -2.26 -21.47
C VAL A 713 0.02 -2.50 -22.95
N HIS A 714 -1.27 -2.42 -23.29
CA HIS A 714 -1.75 -2.57 -24.65
C HIS A 714 -2.03 -1.18 -25.22
N VAL A 715 -1.35 -0.84 -26.32
CA VAL A 715 -1.42 0.49 -26.96
C VAL A 715 -2.85 0.92 -27.32
N ARG A 716 -3.79 -0.03 -27.43
CA ARG A 716 -5.21 0.20 -27.76
C ARG A 716 -6.20 -0.23 -26.67
N ALA A 717 -5.74 -0.59 -25.47
CA ALA A 717 -6.65 -0.89 -24.35
C ALA A 717 -6.65 0.29 -23.37
N SER A 718 -7.50 1.27 -23.68
CA SER A 718 -7.82 2.42 -22.83
C SER A 718 -9.33 2.49 -22.63
N TRP A 719 -9.79 3.20 -21.61
CA TRP A 719 -11.21 3.46 -21.29
C TRP A 719 -12.11 2.27 -20.96
N GLU A 720 -11.91 1.07 -21.50
CA GLU A 720 -12.74 -0.10 -21.22
C GLU A 720 -12.02 -1.15 -20.37
N GLY A 721 -12.77 -2.06 -19.74
CA GLY A 721 -12.22 -3.24 -19.06
C GLY A 721 -11.92 -4.39 -20.04
N TRP A 722 -10.77 -5.04 -19.86
CA TRP A 722 -10.36 -6.19 -20.69
C TRP A 722 -9.91 -7.40 -19.86
N VAL A 723 -9.88 -8.56 -20.50
CA VAL A 723 -9.24 -9.78 -20.02
C VAL A 723 -8.18 -10.22 -21.01
N GLU A 724 -6.95 -10.44 -20.53
CA GLU A 724 -5.87 -10.98 -21.34
C GLU A 724 -6.00 -12.50 -21.42
N ILE A 725 -6.00 -13.05 -22.63
CA ILE A 725 -6.16 -14.47 -22.92
C ILE A 725 -5.03 -14.93 -23.85
N HIS A 726 -4.43 -16.09 -23.56
CA HIS A 726 -3.43 -16.67 -24.45
C HIS A 726 -4.04 -17.00 -25.83
N PRO A 727 -3.33 -16.78 -26.96
CA PRO A 727 -3.88 -17.03 -28.30
C PRO A 727 -4.38 -18.47 -28.52
N GLU A 728 -3.67 -19.48 -28.01
CA GLU A 728 -4.10 -20.89 -28.14
C GLU A 728 -5.40 -21.16 -27.38
N THR A 729 -5.53 -20.61 -26.17
CA THR A 729 -6.73 -20.70 -25.34
C THR A 729 -7.89 -19.95 -25.98
N ALA A 730 -7.64 -18.80 -26.58
CA ALA A 730 -8.68 -18.07 -27.29
C ALA A 730 -9.15 -18.82 -28.55
N ALA A 731 -8.23 -19.43 -29.29
CA ALA A 731 -8.55 -20.24 -30.46
C ALA A 731 -9.42 -21.45 -30.10
N SER A 732 -9.10 -22.17 -29.00
CA SER A 732 -9.90 -23.30 -28.53
C SER A 732 -11.30 -22.88 -28.03
N LEU A 733 -11.45 -21.64 -27.58
CA LEU A 733 -12.72 -21.05 -27.15
C LEU A 733 -13.49 -20.32 -28.27
N GLY A 734 -12.94 -20.22 -29.49
CA GLY A 734 -13.56 -19.47 -30.60
C GLY A 734 -13.61 -17.95 -30.38
N VAL A 735 -12.70 -17.41 -29.56
CA VAL A 735 -12.61 -15.99 -29.19
C VAL A 735 -11.56 -15.28 -30.04
N ARG A 736 -11.90 -14.09 -30.56
CA ARG A 736 -10.98 -13.21 -31.30
C ARG A 736 -10.61 -11.97 -30.46
N ASP A 737 -9.51 -11.30 -30.82
CA ASP A 737 -9.12 -10.04 -30.19
C ASP A 737 -10.25 -9.00 -30.35
N GLY A 738 -10.65 -8.35 -29.25
CA GLY A 738 -11.75 -7.38 -29.22
C GLY A 738 -13.16 -7.96 -29.04
N ASP A 739 -13.33 -9.29 -29.07
CA ASP A 739 -14.63 -9.92 -28.79
C ASP A 739 -15.09 -9.57 -27.37
N GLY A 740 -16.40 -9.41 -27.19
CA GLY A 740 -16.99 -9.41 -25.86
C GLY A 740 -16.94 -10.84 -25.29
N VAL A 741 -16.52 -10.99 -24.04
CA VAL A 741 -16.47 -12.28 -23.35
C VAL A 741 -17.05 -12.19 -21.94
N TRP A 742 -17.69 -13.27 -21.52
CA TRP A 742 -18.02 -13.53 -20.13
C TRP A 742 -16.85 -14.21 -19.45
N VAL A 743 -16.40 -13.64 -18.34
CA VAL A 743 -15.51 -14.31 -17.39
C VAL A 743 -16.35 -14.66 -16.17
N GLU A 744 -16.33 -15.92 -15.76
CA GLU A 744 -17.18 -16.44 -14.69
C GLU A 744 -16.39 -17.28 -13.71
N SER A 745 -16.65 -17.07 -12.41
CA SER A 745 -16.14 -17.86 -11.30
C SER A 745 -17.32 -18.44 -10.50
N ALA A 746 -17.02 -19.19 -9.44
CA ALA A 746 -18.04 -19.65 -8.50
C ALA A 746 -18.78 -18.50 -7.77
N LYS A 747 -18.18 -17.30 -7.71
CA LYS A 747 -18.81 -16.13 -7.07
C LYS A 747 -19.77 -15.41 -8.00
N GLY A 748 -19.42 -15.26 -9.28
CA GLY A 748 -20.18 -14.45 -10.21
C GLY A 748 -19.55 -14.37 -11.60
N ARG A 749 -20.13 -13.53 -12.46
CA ARG A 749 -19.66 -13.30 -13.82
C ARG A 749 -19.58 -11.82 -14.17
N ILE A 750 -18.61 -11.47 -15.01
CA ILE A 750 -18.42 -10.12 -15.53
C ILE A 750 -18.21 -10.16 -17.05
N ARG A 751 -18.62 -9.10 -17.74
CA ARG A 751 -18.42 -8.94 -19.19
C ARG A 751 -17.23 -8.01 -19.46
N LEU A 752 -16.28 -8.47 -20.26
CA LEU A 752 -15.06 -7.73 -20.61
C LEU A 752 -14.76 -7.88 -22.10
N ARG A 753 -13.80 -7.09 -22.61
CA ARG A 753 -13.20 -7.32 -23.93
C ARG A 753 -12.07 -8.34 -23.85
N ALA A 754 -12.06 -9.28 -24.77
CA ALA A 754 -10.93 -10.18 -24.95
C ALA A 754 -9.73 -9.42 -25.53
N LYS A 755 -8.57 -9.59 -24.90
CA LYS A 755 -7.29 -9.12 -25.40
C LYS A 755 -6.36 -10.31 -25.58
N LEU A 756 -6.01 -10.65 -26.81
CA LEU A 756 -5.06 -11.73 -27.07
C LEU A 756 -3.65 -11.30 -26.68
N TYR A 757 -3.01 -12.08 -25.80
CA TYR A 757 -1.70 -11.77 -25.28
C TYR A 757 -0.86 -13.03 -25.13
N ALA A 758 0.21 -13.16 -25.94
CA ALA A 758 1.14 -14.29 -25.86
C ALA A 758 2.06 -14.24 -24.62
N GLY A 759 2.12 -13.10 -23.92
CA GLY A 759 2.88 -12.95 -22.68
C GLY A 759 2.16 -13.52 -21.45
N THR A 760 1.43 -14.62 -21.61
CA THR A 760 0.73 -15.32 -20.53
C THR A 760 0.77 -16.82 -20.77
N ARG A 761 0.49 -17.61 -19.74
CA ARG A 761 0.36 -19.06 -19.89
C ARG A 761 -1.01 -19.42 -20.47
N PRO A 762 -1.14 -20.53 -21.24
CA PRO A 762 -2.44 -20.96 -21.76
C PRO A 762 -3.51 -21.23 -20.69
N ASP A 763 -3.11 -21.62 -19.47
CA ASP A 763 -3.98 -21.96 -18.35
C ASP A 763 -4.32 -20.77 -17.43
N VAL A 764 -3.93 -19.54 -17.81
CA VAL A 764 -4.09 -18.34 -16.98
C VAL A 764 -4.72 -17.21 -17.81
N VAL A 765 -5.60 -16.44 -17.17
CA VAL A 765 -6.14 -15.19 -17.72
C VAL A 765 -5.84 -14.03 -16.77
N HIS A 766 -5.71 -12.82 -17.32
CA HIS A 766 -5.36 -11.65 -16.53
C HIS A 766 -6.37 -10.52 -16.65
N ILE A 767 -6.70 -9.90 -15.53
CA ILE A 767 -7.61 -8.75 -15.50
C ILE A 767 -6.98 -7.63 -14.66
N PRO A 768 -6.86 -6.40 -15.19
CA PRO A 768 -6.37 -5.28 -14.42
C PRO A 768 -7.39 -4.84 -13.36
N LEU A 769 -6.94 -4.68 -12.12
CA LEU A 769 -7.72 -4.04 -11.06
C LEU A 769 -7.94 -2.57 -11.40
N PHE A 770 -9.19 -2.13 -11.30
CA PHE A 770 -9.61 -0.76 -11.59
C PHE A 770 -9.15 -0.28 -12.98
N GLY A 771 -9.35 -1.11 -14.02
CA GLY A 771 -8.99 -0.81 -15.42
C GLY A 771 -9.72 0.41 -16.01
N GLY A 772 -10.45 0.22 -17.12
CA GLY A 772 -11.34 1.24 -17.64
C GLY A 772 -12.71 1.27 -16.96
N ASP A 773 -13.65 1.97 -17.58
CA ASP A 773 -15.08 1.81 -17.39
C ASP A 773 -15.46 0.34 -17.59
N GLY A 774 -16.25 -0.19 -16.66
CA GLY A 774 -16.66 -1.58 -16.68
C GLY A 774 -16.69 -2.25 -15.30
N PRO A 775 -17.01 -3.54 -15.30
CA PRO A 775 -17.22 -4.29 -14.05
C PRO A 775 -15.95 -4.38 -13.23
N ASN A 776 -16.12 -4.65 -11.94
CA ASN A 776 -15.02 -4.74 -11.01
C ASN A 776 -14.51 -6.17 -10.94
N PRO A 777 -13.21 -6.46 -11.15
CA PRO A 777 -12.71 -7.84 -11.08
C PRO A 777 -12.94 -8.52 -9.72
N ASN A 778 -13.10 -7.73 -8.65
CA ASN A 778 -13.49 -8.23 -7.33
C ASN A 778 -14.86 -8.94 -7.31
N ASP A 779 -15.70 -8.76 -8.33
CA ASP A 779 -16.95 -9.51 -8.52
C ASP A 779 -16.71 -11.00 -8.78
N LEU A 780 -15.51 -11.38 -9.25
CA LEU A 780 -15.14 -12.77 -9.49
C LEU A 780 -14.45 -13.43 -8.29
N ILE A 781 -13.88 -12.64 -7.38
CA ILE A 781 -12.98 -13.14 -6.34
C ILE A 781 -13.76 -13.44 -5.07
N GLY A 782 -13.73 -14.68 -4.61
CA GLY A 782 -14.32 -15.11 -3.34
C GLY A 782 -13.65 -14.43 -2.14
N ASN A 783 -14.37 -14.37 -1.00
CA ASN A 783 -13.80 -13.87 0.26
C ASN A 783 -12.98 -14.95 0.99
N GLU A 784 -12.07 -15.59 0.28
CA GLU A 784 -11.14 -16.57 0.85
C GLU A 784 -10.09 -15.86 1.70
N ARG A 785 -9.68 -16.46 2.82
CA ARG A 785 -8.80 -15.84 3.81
C ARG A 785 -7.47 -16.58 3.93
N ASP A 786 -6.40 -15.83 4.09
CA ASP A 786 -5.13 -16.31 4.65
C ASP A 786 -5.09 -15.97 6.14
N ALA A 787 -5.12 -16.98 7.02
CA ALA A 787 -5.16 -16.75 8.46
C ALA A 787 -3.85 -16.25 9.07
N PHE A 788 -2.75 -16.16 8.30
CA PHE A 788 -1.50 -15.56 8.79
C PHE A 788 -1.42 -14.07 8.53
N ARG A 789 -2.14 -13.59 7.52
CA ARG A 789 -2.07 -12.19 7.11
C ARG A 789 -3.37 -11.42 7.26
N GLY A 790 -4.50 -12.11 7.38
CA GLY A 790 -5.81 -11.46 7.33
C GLY A 790 -5.96 -10.68 6.03
N PHE A 791 -5.53 -11.29 4.91
CA PHE A 791 -5.71 -10.80 3.55
C PHE A 791 -6.42 -11.85 2.68
N GLY A 792 -7.08 -11.38 1.63
CA GLY A 792 -7.80 -12.23 0.69
C GLY A 792 -6.88 -12.99 -0.27
N LEU A 793 -7.24 -14.23 -0.62
CA LEU A 793 -6.56 -15.02 -1.65
C LEU A 793 -6.96 -14.53 -3.07
N LEU A 794 -6.38 -13.40 -3.50
CA LEU A 794 -6.80 -12.72 -4.73
C LEU A 794 -6.44 -13.45 -6.04
N ASN A 795 -5.44 -14.33 -6.01
CA ASN A 795 -4.87 -15.00 -7.20
C ASN A 795 -5.07 -16.53 -7.19
N THR A 796 -5.96 -17.05 -6.33
CA THR A 796 -6.35 -18.47 -6.30
C THR A 796 -7.63 -18.74 -7.08
N THR A 797 -8.35 -17.69 -7.48
CA THR A 797 -9.66 -17.80 -8.14
C THR A 797 -9.53 -18.53 -9.48
N ARG A 798 -10.37 -19.54 -9.68
CA ARG A 798 -10.55 -20.21 -10.97
C ARG A 798 -11.74 -19.62 -11.72
N VAL A 799 -11.60 -19.55 -13.04
CA VAL A 799 -12.61 -18.98 -13.94
C VAL A 799 -12.79 -19.82 -15.20
N ARG A 800 -13.92 -19.59 -15.87
CA ARG A 800 -14.15 -19.97 -17.27
C ARG A 800 -14.35 -18.72 -18.12
N VAL A 801 -13.98 -18.81 -19.39
CA VAL A 801 -14.21 -17.74 -20.37
C VAL A 801 -15.11 -18.28 -21.47
N ALA A 802 -16.13 -17.52 -21.83
CA ALA A 802 -17.04 -17.82 -22.93
C ALA A 802 -17.31 -16.57 -23.76
N LYS A 803 -17.58 -16.73 -25.05
CA LYS A 803 -17.97 -15.63 -25.93
C LYS A 803 -19.32 -15.05 -25.48
N ALA A 804 -19.44 -13.72 -25.47
CA ALA A 804 -20.58 -13.00 -24.89
C ALA A 804 -21.72 -12.70 -25.85
#